data_AF-A0A7W0N9A1-F1
#
_entry.id   AF-A0A7W0N9A1-F1
#
_cell.length_a   1.000
_cell.length_b   1.000
_cell.length_c   1.000
_cell.angle_alpha   90.00
_cell.angle_beta   90.00
_cell.angle_gamma   90.00
#
_symmetry.space_group_name_H-M   'P 1'
#
loop_
_entity.id
_entity.type
_entity.pdbx_description
1 polymer ?
#
loop_
_entity_poly.entity_id
_entity_poly.type
_entity_poly.pdbx_seq_one_letter_code
_entity_poly.pdbx_strand_id
1 'polypeptide(L)'
;VPEDLNTHIVRFDFNLNSNQTLFARANKQHDTRLRAPAFPDTPAPEVWNHNTGVAVGHNWIIGSNKVNSFRYGLTRQAFTAGGDANENSINFRFVFQPFNYTYGFSRVTPVHNFTDDFTWTIKEHTVQFGGNIRIIRNKRSDLSDAFDTAIVNPSFYSQSGRSLLTPLNTAANPIQTSNLNYQAAAAALVGRYSQYSANYNFDVEGNVLPAGSPINRNFATEEYDLYVQDSWKMRQNLTLNYGVRYALSRPVYEKDGYQIRPNIPLGDYFEARRASAANGVPYNELINFETAGPSYNKPGFYDMDKNNFQPRVSVAWSPKFKKGFLGALFGKDNESVFRGGFAMTNDYFGQQLAVTFNNLSSLGFKVEQAVSANTHNVTSNQGPLFTGPGQTVRNFSRIATPPANRFSTPADQAERIESSLDSTLISPTHYNWSLTYGRKLPKGLYVEASYVGRKARNLLVTRDIMAFNNLVDPKSGMDWYTAAGQIYDLYYGGATINQVTPIPYFENLFPGLATSSMSATQAVFNLNARSAFGDWTYLQTLLDDEGSTPNLFVQPQYAAFSAFSTVGRSDYHGGNLSVRQRLGNSFTFDLNYTFAKSMDDASGLQTSGTYGSAFVLNSLRQQDNYALSDFDVRHNVNANAIWQMPFGRNRRYLNGINKYANAILGGWQLGGIYRWNTGNPFNNLIDLSGWATNWNIRSNVVRTRPIQTKIDRNTRTAFGNLTPNTTEAAKALIASIRPARPGETGDRNVFFGSSYSALDMNLVKNFTMPWNENHKLEFRWEVFNVFNKQYFDEGSFSAQSITPGLPASTSEFTEGTAQFTAIQGAPRRMQFGLRYSF
;
A
#
# COMPACT_ATOMS: atom_id res chain seq x y z
N VAL A 1 8.62 -23.33 16.85
CA VAL A 1 9.69 -23.15 17.86
C VAL A 1 9.03 -22.69 19.15
N PRO A 2 9.46 -23.08 20.35
CA PRO A 2 8.85 -22.60 21.59
C PRO A 2 8.80 -21.06 21.60
N GLU A 3 7.62 -20.53 21.90
CA GLU A 3 7.36 -19.10 22.04
C GLU A 3 7.29 -18.81 23.54
N ASP A 4 8.13 -17.90 24.04
CA ASP A 4 7.95 -17.35 25.37
C ASP A 4 7.16 -16.05 25.23
N LEU A 5 5.89 -16.07 25.62
CA LEU A 5 4.97 -14.93 25.53
C LEU A 5 4.60 -14.46 26.93
N ASN A 6 5.43 -13.60 27.52
CA ASN A 6 5.27 -13.14 28.90
C ASN A 6 4.68 -11.74 28.95
N THR A 7 3.44 -11.61 29.42
CA THR A 7 2.81 -10.31 29.67
C THR A 7 2.34 -10.21 31.11
N HIS A 8 2.84 -9.20 31.81
CA HIS A 8 2.44 -8.87 33.18
C HIS A 8 1.67 -7.56 33.18
N ILE A 9 0.52 -7.54 33.87
CA ILE A 9 -0.32 -6.36 34.01
C ILE A 9 -0.64 -6.20 35.50
N VAL A 10 -0.45 -4.99 36.01
CA VAL A 10 -0.92 -4.60 37.34
C VAL A 10 -1.82 -3.38 37.20
N ARG A 11 -2.88 -3.34 38.01
CA ARG A 11 -3.80 -2.21 38.10
C ARG A 11 -4.09 -1.93 39.57
N PHE A 12 -4.07 -0.65 39.92
CA PHE A 12 -4.50 -0.12 41.19
C PHE A 12 -5.64 0.85 40.93
N ASP A 13 -6.73 0.71 41.69
CA ASP A 13 -7.87 1.62 41.67
C ASP A 13 -7.99 2.21 43.08
N PHE A 14 -8.14 3.53 43.17
CA PHE A 14 -8.15 4.25 44.43
C PHE A 14 -9.23 5.34 44.43
N ASN A 15 -10.09 5.33 45.45
CA ASN A 15 -11.08 6.39 45.64
C ASN A 15 -10.52 7.40 46.65
N LEU A 16 -10.09 8.58 46.19
CA LEU A 16 -9.62 9.66 47.07
C LEU A 16 -10.73 10.14 48.00
N ASN A 17 -11.96 10.23 47.47
CA ASN A 17 -13.20 10.53 48.19
C ASN A 17 -14.40 10.12 47.29
N SER A 18 -15.63 10.45 47.71
CA SER A 18 -16.85 10.12 46.96
C SER A 18 -16.92 10.73 45.55
N ASN A 19 -16.14 11.78 45.30
CA ASN A 19 -16.21 12.57 44.07
C ASN A 19 -14.94 12.42 43.20
N GLN A 20 -13.94 11.67 43.67
CA GLN A 20 -12.64 11.56 42.99
C GLN A 20 -12.15 10.12 42.97
N THR A 21 -11.93 9.61 41.77
CA THR A 21 -11.39 8.26 41.54
C THR A 21 -10.08 8.37 40.75
N LEU A 22 -9.09 7.60 41.18
CA LEU A 22 -7.80 7.44 40.53
C LEU A 22 -7.64 5.99 40.08
N PHE A 23 -6.94 5.78 38.98
CA PHE A 23 -6.36 4.49 38.68
C PHE A 23 -4.94 4.64 38.17
N ALA A 24 -4.13 3.63 38.42
CA ALA A 24 -2.83 3.44 37.79
C ALA A 24 -2.74 2.02 37.26
N ARG A 25 -2.34 1.87 36.01
CA ARG A 25 -2.10 0.59 35.36
C ARG A 25 -0.70 0.59 34.79
N ALA A 26 0.02 -0.51 34.96
CA ALA A 26 1.27 -0.74 34.27
C ALA A 26 1.23 -2.11 33.57
N ASN A 27 1.89 -2.22 32.43
CA ASN A 27 2.12 -3.49 31.76
C ASN A 27 3.56 -3.60 31.29
N LYS A 28 4.10 -4.81 31.35
CA LYS A 28 5.39 -5.18 30.77
C LYS A 28 5.19 -6.45 29.96
N GLN A 29 5.60 -6.39 28.70
CA GLN A 29 5.60 -7.52 27.79
C GLN A 29 7.06 -7.90 27.50
N HIS A 30 7.33 -9.19 27.39
CA HIS A 30 8.59 -9.76 26.99
C HIS A 30 8.30 -11.02 26.19
N ASP A 31 8.18 -10.84 24.87
CA ASP A 31 7.88 -11.93 23.95
C ASP A 31 9.08 -12.21 23.06
N THR A 32 9.55 -13.45 23.03
CA THR A 32 10.62 -13.91 22.13
C THR A 32 10.08 -14.94 21.15
N ARG A 33 10.47 -14.81 19.89
CA ARG A 33 10.09 -15.73 18.81
C ARG A 33 11.30 -16.02 17.94
N LEU A 34 11.68 -17.28 17.90
CA LEU A 34 12.71 -17.78 17.00
C LEU A 34 12.11 -18.14 15.64
N ARG A 35 12.78 -17.75 14.57
CA ARG A 35 12.48 -18.16 13.20
C ARG A 35 13.31 -19.39 12.83
N ALA A 36 12.90 -20.08 11.77
CA ALA A 36 13.71 -21.14 11.21
C ALA A 36 15.03 -20.54 10.69
N PRO A 37 16.19 -21.15 10.99
CA PRO A 37 17.46 -20.75 10.37
C PRO A 37 17.44 -21.05 8.87
N ALA A 38 18.31 -20.38 8.10
CA ALA A 38 18.44 -20.62 6.66
C ALA A 38 18.86 -22.07 6.37
N PHE A 39 19.74 -22.62 7.22
CA PHE A 39 20.21 -24.00 7.19
C PHE A 39 20.28 -24.56 8.62
N PRO A 40 20.32 -25.89 8.81
CA PRO A 40 20.38 -26.49 10.16
C PRO A 40 21.49 -25.94 11.06
N ASP A 41 22.62 -25.53 10.48
CA ASP A 41 23.82 -25.09 11.20
C ASP A 41 24.04 -23.56 11.19
N THR A 42 23.04 -22.77 10.77
CA THR A 42 23.14 -21.30 10.78
C THR A 42 22.35 -20.67 11.94
N PRO A 43 22.71 -19.45 12.36
CA PRO A 43 21.97 -18.75 13.41
C PRO A 43 20.48 -18.60 13.04
N ALA A 44 19.61 -18.94 13.99
CA ALA A 44 18.19 -18.70 13.86
C ALA A 44 17.88 -17.22 14.14
N PRO A 45 17.27 -16.46 13.21
CA PRO A 45 16.84 -15.10 13.50
C PRO A 45 15.87 -15.09 14.68
N GLU A 46 16.07 -14.18 15.62
CA GLU A 46 15.21 -14.01 16.78
C GLU A 46 14.46 -12.69 16.69
N VAL A 47 13.18 -12.69 17.08
CA VAL A 47 12.42 -11.46 17.26
C VAL A 47 12.04 -11.32 18.73
N TRP A 48 12.39 -10.18 19.31
CA TRP A 48 12.13 -9.85 20.69
C TRP A 48 11.29 -8.57 20.83
N ASN A 49 10.10 -8.69 21.42
CA ASN A 49 9.23 -7.56 21.79
C ASN A 49 9.32 -7.31 23.31
N HIS A 50 9.65 -6.09 23.71
CA HIS A 50 9.85 -5.73 25.11
C HIS A 50 9.12 -4.42 25.48
N ASN A 51 7.82 -4.41 25.17
CA ASN A 51 6.95 -3.26 25.36
C ASN A 51 6.73 -2.95 26.85
N THR A 52 6.59 -1.67 27.17
CA THR A 52 6.19 -1.23 28.51
C THR A 52 5.12 -0.17 28.38
N GLY A 53 4.06 -0.26 29.18
CA GLY A 53 2.99 0.72 29.22
C GLY A 53 2.70 1.16 30.65
N VAL A 54 2.41 2.45 30.82
CA VAL A 54 1.89 3.02 32.06
C VAL A 54 0.69 3.89 31.71
N ALA A 55 -0.39 3.78 32.46
CA ALA A 55 -1.55 4.65 32.33
C ALA A 55 -2.02 5.09 33.72
N VAL A 56 -2.17 6.39 33.91
CA VAL A 56 -2.72 6.99 35.12
C VAL A 56 -3.96 7.78 34.74
N GLY A 57 -5.01 7.68 35.52
CA GLY A 57 -6.23 8.45 35.30
C GLY A 57 -6.81 9.01 36.57
N HIS A 58 -7.39 10.20 36.46
CA HIS A 58 -8.15 10.87 37.50
C HIS A 58 -9.51 11.27 36.95
N ASN A 59 -10.58 10.86 37.62
CA ASN A 59 -11.93 11.38 37.38
C ASN A 59 -12.35 12.21 38.57
N TRP A 60 -12.85 13.41 38.30
CA TRP A 60 -13.32 14.33 39.31
C TRP A 60 -14.72 14.83 38.98
N ILE A 61 -15.68 14.48 39.85
CA ILE A 61 -17.02 15.03 39.88
C ILE A 61 -16.96 16.32 40.70
N ILE A 62 -16.84 17.47 40.03
CA ILE A 62 -16.67 18.78 40.68
C ILE A 62 -18.00 19.26 41.28
N GLY A 63 -19.12 18.84 40.69
CA GLY A 63 -20.48 19.13 41.17
C GLY A 63 -21.50 18.30 40.41
N SER A 64 -22.79 18.58 40.60
CA SER A 64 -23.89 17.82 39.97
C SER A 64 -23.93 17.91 38.45
N ASN A 65 -23.22 18.87 37.85
CA ASN A 65 -23.23 19.13 36.41
C ASN A 65 -21.84 19.32 35.78
N LYS A 66 -20.76 19.05 36.52
CA LYS A 66 -19.38 19.23 36.05
C LYS A 66 -18.53 18.00 36.36
N VAL A 67 -17.91 17.44 35.32
CA VAL A 67 -17.01 16.29 35.44
C VAL A 67 -15.74 16.57 34.65
N ASN A 68 -14.59 16.33 35.25
CA ASN A 68 -13.30 16.34 34.58
C ASN A 68 -12.71 14.91 34.57
N SER A 69 -12.07 14.55 33.47
CA SER A 69 -11.31 13.31 33.32
C SER A 69 -9.94 13.64 32.76
N PHE A 70 -8.90 13.53 33.59
CA PHE A 70 -7.51 13.61 33.17
C PHE A 70 -6.93 12.21 32.98
N ARG A 71 -6.09 12.02 31.96
CA ARG A 71 -5.30 10.81 31.74
C ARG A 71 -3.87 11.15 31.33
N TYR A 72 -2.94 10.37 31.84
CA TYR A 72 -1.57 10.28 31.34
C TYR A 72 -1.31 8.85 30.89
N GLY A 73 -0.70 8.67 29.72
CA GLY A 73 -0.24 7.39 29.22
C GLY A 73 1.20 7.47 28.74
N LEU A 74 2.02 6.48 29.11
CA LEU A 74 3.27 6.14 28.43
C LEU A 74 3.06 4.84 27.68
N THR A 75 3.23 4.88 26.36
CA THR A 75 3.37 3.67 25.55
C THR A 75 4.80 3.61 25.04
N ARG A 76 5.61 2.71 25.57
CA ARG A 76 6.95 2.41 25.06
C ARG A 76 6.88 1.13 24.23
N GLN A 77 6.65 1.29 22.94
CA GLN A 77 6.76 0.18 22.00
C GLN A 77 8.25 -0.09 21.74
N ALA A 78 8.70 -1.32 21.93
CA ALA A 78 10.08 -1.69 21.75
C ALA A 78 10.21 -3.07 21.11
N PHE A 79 10.93 -3.11 20.00
CA PHE A 79 11.06 -4.27 19.13
C PHE A 79 12.52 -4.40 18.70
N THR A 80 13.03 -5.62 18.74
CA THR A 80 14.34 -5.98 18.19
C THR A 80 14.16 -7.20 17.30
N ALA A 81 14.65 -7.12 16.07
CA ALA A 81 14.85 -8.26 15.20
C ALA A 81 16.35 -8.55 15.17
N GLY A 82 16.75 -9.69 15.71
CA GLY A 82 18.03 -10.32 15.44
C GLY A 82 18.05 -10.86 14.02
N GLY A 83 19.14 -10.57 13.31
CA GLY A 83 19.43 -11.11 11.99
C GLY A 83 20.08 -12.49 12.06
N ASP A 84 20.32 -13.09 10.89
CA ASP A 84 21.15 -14.28 10.72
C ASP A 84 22.57 -13.99 10.20
N ALA A 85 22.89 -12.72 9.92
CA ALA A 85 24.19 -12.29 9.43
C ALA A 85 24.75 -11.06 10.17
N ASN A 86 26.08 -10.98 10.22
CA ASN A 86 26.86 -9.86 10.74
C ASN A 86 28.12 -9.59 9.87
N GLU A 87 28.04 -9.95 8.59
CA GLU A 87 29.11 -9.86 7.60
C GLU A 87 28.56 -9.38 6.26
N ASN A 88 29.44 -9.11 5.28
CA ASN A 88 29.03 -8.69 3.94
C ASN A 88 28.15 -9.75 3.23
N SER A 89 27.17 -9.27 2.46
CA SER A 89 26.27 -10.15 1.71
C SER A 89 26.93 -10.66 0.44
N ILE A 90 27.33 -11.92 0.46
CA ILE A 90 27.95 -12.60 -0.69
C ILE A 90 27.02 -13.71 -1.19
N ASN A 91 26.55 -13.61 -2.44
CA ASN A 91 25.51 -14.49 -2.98
C ASN A 91 25.84 -15.02 -4.39
N PHE A 92 25.58 -16.30 -4.62
CA PHE A 92 25.56 -16.92 -5.95
C PHE A 92 24.11 -17.13 -6.37
N ARG A 93 23.57 -16.18 -7.13
CA ARG A 93 22.16 -16.17 -7.50
C ARG A 93 21.82 -17.45 -8.27
N PHE A 94 20.72 -18.09 -7.85
CA PHE A 94 20.22 -19.37 -8.37
C PHE A 94 21.06 -20.61 -8.02
N VAL A 95 22.16 -20.48 -7.28
CA VAL A 95 23.05 -21.60 -6.94
C VAL A 95 23.18 -21.76 -5.43
N PHE A 96 23.67 -20.74 -4.74
CA PHE A 96 24.02 -20.84 -3.33
C PHE A 96 23.98 -19.48 -2.62
N GLN A 97 23.41 -19.51 -1.41
CA GLN A 97 23.35 -18.37 -0.50
C GLN A 97 23.48 -18.92 0.92
N PRO A 98 24.54 -18.60 1.71
CA PRO A 98 24.81 -19.24 3.00
C PRO A 98 23.89 -18.76 4.14
N PHE A 99 23.37 -17.53 4.06
CA PHE A 99 22.46 -16.92 5.03
C PHE A 99 21.32 -16.23 4.30
N ASN A 100 20.20 -15.96 4.95
CA ASN A 100 19.19 -15.06 4.38
C ASN A 100 19.69 -13.61 4.31
N TYR A 101 20.82 -13.30 4.96
CA TYR A 101 21.40 -11.95 5.09
C TYR A 101 20.39 -10.95 5.66
N THR A 102 19.65 -11.41 6.65
CA THR A 102 18.85 -10.54 7.51
C THR A 102 19.78 -9.96 8.57
N TYR A 103 19.76 -8.64 8.74
CA TYR A 103 20.61 -7.93 9.70
C TYR A 103 19.82 -7.44 10.90
N GLY A 104 20.54 -7.17 12.00
CA GLY A 104 19.95 -6.70 13.24
C GLY A 104 19.27 -5.34 13.10
N PHE A 105 18.05 -5.23 13.63
CA PHE A 105 17.30 -3.98 13.69
C PHE A 105 16.63 -3.83 15.05
N SER A 106 16.77 -2.68 15.68
CA SER A 106 16.01 -2.36 16.89
C SER A 106 15.34 -1.00 16.82
N ARG A 107 14.16 -0.90 17.43
CA ARG A 107 13.39 0.34 17.52
C ARG A 107 12.71 0.46 18.87
N VAL A 108 12.81 1.64 19.46
CA VAL A 108 12.10 2.02 20.69
C VAL A 108 11.36 3.33 20.47
N THR A 109 10.04 3.28 20.60
CA THR A 109 9.14 4.42 20.37
C THR A 109 8.35 4.73 21.64
N PRO A 110 8.88 5.54 22.58
CA PRO A 110 8.09 6.04 23.70
C PRO A 110 7.17 7.17 23.24
N VAL A 111 5.90 7.04 23.61
CA VAL A 111 4.85 8.04 23.40
C VAL A 111 4.30 8.43 24.75
N HIS A 112 4.51 9.69 25.13
CA HIS A 112 3.83 10.30 26.28
C HIS A 112 2.56 10.96 25.76
N ASN A 113 1.41 10.58 26.31
CA ASN A 113 0.10 11.06 25.91
C ASN A 113 -0.61 11.66 27.12
N PHE A 114 -0.97 12.93 27.04
CA PHE A 114 -1.69 13.64 28.08
C PHE A 114 -3.05 14.03 27.52
N THR A 115 -4.15 13.61 28.16
CA THR A 115 -5.49 13.98 27.74
C THR A 115 -6.27 14.56 28.90
N ASP A 116 -7.00 15.64 28.65
CA ASP A 116 -7.93 16.22 29.60
C ASP A 116 -9.28 16.43 28.91
N ASP A 117 -10.35 15.96 29.54
CA ASP A 117 -11.71 16.07 29.03
C ASP A 117 -12.62 16.66 30.13
N PHE A 118 -13.10 17.89 29.92
CA PHE A 118 -14.04 18.55 30.81
C PHE A 118 -15.44 18.52 30.21
N THR A 119 -16.43 18.06 30.98
CA THR A 119 -17.84 18.04 30.62
C THR A 119 -18.66 18.93 31.56
N TRP A 120 -19.47 19.81 30.97
CA TRP A 120 -20.37 20.70 31.69
C TRP A 120 -21.78 20.64 31.13
N THR A 121 -22.73 20.22 31.96
CA THR A 121 -24.15 20.24 31.63
C THR A 121 -24.79 21.55 32.08
N ILE A 122 -25.31 22.32 31.14
CA ILE A 122 -26.00 23.60 31.37
C ILE A 122 -27.39 23.48 30.76
N LYS A 123 -28.39 23.16 31.59
CA LYS A 123 -29.77 22.91 31.14
C LYS A 123 -29.81 21.87 29.99
N GLU A 124 -30.22 22.28 28.79
CA GLU A 124 -30.32 21.44 27.59
C GLU A 124 -28.98 21.25 26.84
N HIS A 125 -27.91 21.93 27.28
CA HIS A 125 -26.58 21.88 26.68
C HIS A 125 -25.65 20.95 27.47
N THR A 126 -24.84 20.18 26.75
CA THR A 126 -23.72 19.43 27.31
C THR A 126 -22.48 19.85 26.56
N VAL A 127 -21.77 20.82 27.13
CA VAL A 127 -20.54 21.38 26.56
C VAL A 127 -19.37 20.51 27.01
N GLN A 128 -18.52 20.12 26.06
CA GLN A 128 -17.29 19.41 26.33
C GLN A 128 -16.12 20.12 25.67
N PHE A 129 -15.04 20.31 26.42
CA PHE A 129 -13.80 20.84 25.90
C PHE A 129 -12.63 20.14 26.56
N GLY A 130 -11.50 20.13 25.87
CA GLY A 130 -10.36 19.34 26.30
C GLY A 130 -9.20 19.43 25.34
N GLY A 131 -8.14 18.71 25.68
CA GLY A 131 -6.92 18.67 24.89
C GLY A 131 -6.23 17.32 24.92
N ASN A 132 -5.42 17.08 23.90
CA ASN A 132 -4.53 15.93 23.81
C ASN A 132 -3.13 16.40 23.39
N ILE A 133 -2.11 16.06 24.18
CA ILE A 133 -0.71 16.31 23.84
C ILE A 133 0.01 14.98 23.72
N ARG A 134 0.61 14.72 22.55
CA ARG A 134 1.47 13.55 22.31
C ARG A 134 2.90 14.00 22.08
N ILE A 135 3.82 13.45 22.87
CA ILE A 135 5.26 13.60 22.70
C ILE A 135 5.80 12.26 22.24
N ILE A 136 6.26 12.19 20.99
CA ILE A 136 6.65 10.95 20.33
C ILE A 136 8.16 11.01 20.08
N ARG A 137 8.88 9.98 20.53
CA ARG A 137 10.29 9.75 20.18
C ARG A 137 10.40 8.40 19.51
N ASN A 138 11.32 8.27 18.57
CA ASN A 138 11.53 7.06 17.79
C ASN A 138 13.04 6.87 17.63
N LYS A 139 13.61 6.02 18.48
CA LYS A 139 15.02 5.67 18.47
C LYS A 139 15.20 4.37 17.69
N ARG A 140 16.11 4.37 16.73
CA ARG A 140 16.38 3.23 15.85
C ARG A 140 17.88 2.95 15.81
N SER A 141 18.23 1.68 15.74
CA SER A 141 19.56 1.17 15.39
C SER A 141 19.36 0.13 14.30
N ASP A 142 19.92 0.38 13.12
CA ASP A 142 19.72 -0.43 11.92
C ASP A 142 21.06 -0.90 11.36
N LEU A 143 21.17 -2.17 11.01
CA LEU A 143 22.36 -2.75 10.38
C LEU A 143 22.13 -3.13 8.91
N SER A 144 20.93 -2.89 8.34
CA SER A 144 20.60 -3.31 6.97
C SER A 144 21.60 -2.81 5.93
N ASP A 145 22.03 -1.56 6.10
CA ASP A 145 22.91 -0.85 5.16
C ASP A 145 24.32 -0.65 5.74
N ALA A 146 24.65 -1.39 6.81
CA ALA A 146 25.96 -1.32 7.45
C ALA A 146 27.02 -2.15 6.71
N PHE A 147 26.58 -3.12 5.89
CA PHE A 147 27.43 -4.09 5.22
C PHE A 147 27.43 -3.88 3.70
N ASP A 148 28.50 -4.33 3.05
CA ASP A 148 28.66 -4.27 1.61
C ASP A 148 28.04 -5.53 0.95
N THR A 149 27.82 -5.49 -0.36
CA THR A 149 27.21 -6.60 -1.10
C THR A 149 28.02 -7.01 -2.33
N ALA A 150 28.06 -8.31 -2.64
CA ALA A 150 28.59 -8.82 -3.90
C ALA A 150 27.79 -10.03 -4.38
N ILE A 151 27.54 -10.09 -5.68
CA ILE A 151 26.70 -11.11 -6.27
C ILE A 151 27.33 -11.70 -7.54
N VAL A 152 27.29 -13.02 -7.62
CA VAL A 152 27.49 -13.78 -8.86
C VAL A 152 26.10 -14.05 -9.44
N ASN A 153 25.71 -13.30 -10.46
CA ASN A 153 24.44 -13.46 -11.16
C ASN A 153 24.71 -13.73 -12.64
N PRO A 154 24.29 -14.88 -13.18
CA PRO A 154 24.55 -15.23 -14.58
C PRO A 154 24.02 -14.17 -15.56
N SER A 155 22.85 -13.58 -15.29
CA SER A 155 22.22 -12.60 -16.16
C SER A 155 22.86 -11.20 -16.08
N PHE A 156 23.75 -10.95 -15.12
CA PHE A 156 24.42 -9.66 -14.94
C PHE A 156 25.82 -9.61 -15.54
N TYR A 157 26.30 -10.71 -16.11
CA TYR A 157 27.45 -10.65 -17.00
C TYR A 157 27.08 -9.97 -18.32
N SER A 158 28.06 -9.36 -18.98
CA SER A 158 27.89 -8.61 -20.23
C SER A 158 27.00 -9.35 -21.25
N GLN A 159 26.15 -8.57 -21.93
CA GLN A 159 25.13 -9.04 -22.88
C GLN A 159 24.10 -9.96 -22.22
N SER A 160 23.65 -9.61 -21.01
CA SER A 160 22.63 -10.35 -20.25
C SER A 160 23.00 -11.82 -20.05
N GLY A 161 24.28 -12.08 -19.77
CA GLY A 161 24.81 -13.43 -19.54
C GLY A 161 25.26 -14.19 -20.78
N ARG A 162 25.08 -13.67 -22.00
CA ARG A 162 25.55 -14.35 -23.23
C ARG A 162 27.06 -14.55 -23.22
N SER A 163 27.81 -13.63 -22.63
CA SER A 163 29.27 -13.74 -22.48
C SER A 163 29.73 -15.00 -21.73
N LEU A 164 28.88 -15.62 -20.90
CA LEU A 164 29.16 -16.90 -20.23
C LEU A 164 29.08 -18.10 -21.20
N LEU A 165 28.25 -18.00 -22.24
CA LEU A 165 27.97 -19.10 -23.17
C LEU A 165 28.77 -18.99 -24.47
N THR A 166 29.12 -17.78 -24.91
CA THR A 166 29.82 -17.54 -26.17
C THR A 166 31.08 -18.42 -26.32
N PRO A 167 32.00 -18.51 -25.33
CA PRO A 167 33.19 -19.34 -25.46
C PRO A 167 32.89 -20.84 -25.67
N LEU A 168 31.82 -21.36 -25.04
CA LEU A 168 31.41 -22.76 -25.13
C LEU A 168 30.75 -23.08 -26.47
N ASN A 169 29.90 -22.17 -26.95
CA ASN A 169 29.30 -22.27 -28.27
C ASN A 169 30.38 -22.20 -29.38
N THR A 170 31.40 -21.36 -29.19
CA THR A 170 32.58 -21.31 -30.09
C THR A 170 33.39 -22.61 -30.05
N ALA A 171 33.44 -23.30 -28.92
CA ALA A 171 34.09 -24.61 -28.76
C ALA A 171 33.22 -25.80 -29.23
N ALA A 172 32.23 -25.57 -30.10
CA ALA A 172 31.33 -26.57 -30.68
C ALA A 172 30.54 -27.42 -29.66
N ASN A 173 30.29 -26.89 -28.46
CA ASN A 173 29.35 -27.46 -27.49
C ASN A 173 28.09 -26.58 -27.44
N PRO A 174 27.17 -26.72 -28.41
CA PRO A 174 26.03 -25.80 -28.52
C PRO A 174 25.09 -25.98 -27.33
N ILE A 175 25.01 -24.96 -26.49
CA ILE A 175 24.03 -24.87 -25.42
C ILE A 175 23.00 -23.84 -25.86
N GLN A 176 21.72 -24.23 -25.87
CA GLN A 176 20.64 -23.31 -26.22
C GLN A 176 20.73 -22.05 -25.34
N THR A 177 20.65 -20.88 -25.97
CA THR A 177 21.01 -19.56 -25.44
C THR A 177 20.11 -19.04 -24.30
N SER A 178 19.25 -19.87 -23.72
CA SER A 178 18.29 -19.52 -22.68
C SER A 178 18.29 -20.46 -21.46
N ASN A 179 19.25 -21.39 -21.34
CA ASN A 179 19.29 -22.28 -20.17
C ASN A 179 19.91 -21.57 -18.94
N LEU A 180 19.06 -20.91 -18.14
CA LEU A 180 19.46 -20.20 -16.93
C LEU A 180 20.19 -21.10 -15.92
N ASN A 181 19.80 -22.37 -15.80
CA ASN A 181 20.46 -23.31 -14.88
C ASN A 181 21.91 -23.57 -15.29
N TYR A 182 22.16 -23.69 -16.60
CA TYR A 182 23.51 -23.84 -17.12
C TYR A 182 24.33 -22.57 -16.91
N GLN A 183 23.78 -21.40 -17.24
CA GLN A 183 24.47 -20.13 -17.03
C GLN A 183 24.78 -19.90 -15.55
N ALA A 184 23.87 -20.23 -14.65
CA ALA A 184 24.07 -20.15 -13.20
C ALA A 184 25.22 -21.06 -12.74
N ALA A 185 25.25 -22.31 -13.20
CA ALA A 185 26.35 -23.24 -12.91
C ALA A 185 27.69 -22.74 -13.46
N ALA A 186 27.71 -22.22 -14.70
CA ALA A 186 28.90 -21.65 -15.32
C ALA A 186 29.40 -20.41 -14.55
N ALA A 187 28.52 -19.49 -14.21
CA ALA A 187 28.85 -18.31 -13.41
C ALA A 187 29.41 -18.69 -12.03
N ALA A 188 28.82 -19.70 -11.38
CA ALA A 188 29.31 -20.21 -10.10
C ALA A 188 30.70 -20.85 -10.22
N LEU A 189 30.95 -21.62 -11.29
CA LEU A 189 32.27 -22.22 -11.55
C LEU A 189 33.35 -21.16 -11.86
N VAL A 190 32.98 -20.12 -12.61
CA VAL A 190 33.86 -18.97 -12.87
C VAL A 190 34.19 -18.25 -11.54
N GLY A 191 33.23 -18.21 -10.61
CA GLY A 191 33.46 -17.72 -9.25
C GLY A 191 33.81 -16.24 -9.17
N ARG A 192 33.45 -15.45 -10.19
CA ARG A 192 33.71 -14.01 -10.21
C ARG A 192 32.42 -13.22 -10.02
N TYR A 193 32.52 -12.09 -9.34
CA TYR A 193 31.35 -11.24 -9.13
C TYR A 193 30.95 -10.54 -10.42
N SER A 194 29.67 -10.62 -10.75
CA SER A 194 29.07 -9.87 -11.86
C SER A 194 28.68 -8.45 -11.45
N GLN A 195 28.45 -8.24 -10.15
CA GLN A 195 28.00 -6.98 -9.56
C GLN A 195 28.39 -6.93 -8.08
N TYR A 196 28.70 -5.75 -7.56
CA TYR A 196 28.99 -5.53 -6.14
C TYR A 196 28.78 -4.05 -5.77
N SER A 197 28.45 -3.79 -4.51
CA SER A 197 28.31 -2.43 -3.98
C SER A 197 28.90 -2.27 -2.59
N ALA A 198 29.46 -1.09 -2.31
CA ALA A 198 29.98 -0.69 -1.02
C ALA A 198 29.09 0.40 -0.41
N ASN A 199 28.69 0.19 0.84
CA ASN A 199 27.82 1.10 1.58
C ASN A 199 28.64 1.92 2.57
N TYR A 200 28.87 3.20 2.25
CA TYR A 200 29.59 4.12 3.12
C TYR A 200 28.58 4.94 3.94
N ASN A 201 28.60 4.75 5.27
CA ASN A 201 27.83 5.55 6.20
C ASN A 201 28.73 6.55 6.92
N PHE A 202 28.19 7.69 7.30
CA PHE A 202 28.96 8.79 7.89
C PHE A 202 28.37 9.24 9.22
N ASP A 203 29.23 9.68 10.15
CA ASP A 203 28.81 10.45 11.33
C ASP A 203 28.47 11.91 10.96
N VAL A 204 28.05 12.71 11.94
CA VAL A 204 27.63 14.10 11.71
C VAL A 204 28.79 15.05 11.41
N GLU A 205 30.00 14.68 11.82
CA GLU A 205 31.26 15.35 11.50
C GLU A 205 31.75 15.01 10.09
N GLY A 206 31.22 13.92 9.52
CA GLY A 206 31.50 13.48 8.16
C GLY A 206 32.60 12.43 8.02
N ASN A 207 32.97 11.76 9.09
CA ASN A 207 33.88 10.61 9.06
C ASN A 207 33.15 9.36 8.60
N VAL A 208 33.83 8.52 7.83
CA VAL A 208 33.31 7.22 7.38
C VAL A 208 33.23 6.27 8.59
N LEU A 209 32.05 5.71 8.82
CA LEU A 209 31.84 4.66 9.79
C LEU A 209 32.42 3.33 9.27
N PRO A 210 33.07 2.52 10.12
CA PRO A 210 33.49 1.17 9.76
C PRO A 210 32.31 0.32 9.25
N ALA A 211 32.58 -0.57 8.29
CA ALA A 211 31.58 -1.56 7.85
C ALA A 211 31.07 -2.37 9.05
N GLY A 212 29.76 -2.63 9.09
CA GLY A 212 29.08 -3.29 10.21
C GLY A 212 28.73 -2.38 11.39
N SER A 213 29.05 -1.08 11.33
CA SER A 213 28.64 -0.13 12.38
C SER A 213 27.13 0.12 12.33
N PRO A 214 26.44 0.15 13.48
CA PRO A 214 25.00 0.41 13.52
C PRO A 214 24.68 1.85 13.10
N ILE A 215 23.67 1.99 12.23
CA ILE A 215 23.13 3.28 11.80
C ILE A 215 22.07 3.71 12.82
N ASN A 216 22.45 4.63 13.70
CA ASN A 216 21.59 5.15 14.75
C ASN A 216 20.83 6.39 14.29
N ARG A 217 19.51 6.45 14.55
CA ARG A 217 18.66 7.62 14.27
C ARG A 217 17.68 7.88 15.41
N ASN A 218 17.45 9.15 15.72
CA ASN A 218 16.62 9.58 16.83
C ASN A 218 15.58 10.61 16.34
N PHE A 219 14.48 10.09 15.79
CA PHE A 219 13.39 10.93 15.28
C PHE A 219 12.45 11.37 16.41
N ALA A 220 11.89 12.56 16.26
CA ALA A 220 10.98 13.16 17.22
C ALA A 220 9.85 13.93 16.53
N THR A 221 8.69 13.97 17.18
CA THR A 221 7.58 14.87 16.84
C THR A 221 6.73 15.16 18.09
N GLU A 222 5.97 16.24 18.04
CA GLU A 222 5.02 16.63 19.06
C GLU A 222 3.69 17.00 18.39
N GLU A 223 2.59 16.50 18.95
CA GLU A 223 1.23 16.73 18.46
C GLU A 223 0.39 17.37 19.56
N TYR A 224 -0.40 18.38 19.20
CA TYR A 224 -1.22 19.19 20.10
C TYR A 224 -2.63 19.30 19.54
N ASP A 225 -3.61 18.77 20.26
CA ASP A 225 -5.01 18.82 19.90
C ASP A 225 -5.80 19.58 20.96
N LEU A 226 -6.66 20.49 20.53
CA LEU A 226 -7.61 21.20 21.39
C LEU A 226 -8.99 21.10 20.77
N TYR A 227 -10.03 20.95 21.58
CA TYR A 227 -11.39 20.92 21.05
C TYR A 227 -12.41 21.56 21.98
N VAL A 228 -13.51 21.99 21.38
CA VAL A 228 -14.75 22.35 22.05
C VAL A 228 -15.92 21.81 21.25
N GLN A 229 -16.92 21.26 21.93
CA GLN A 229 -18.17 20.81 21.33
C GLN A 229 -19.33 21.01 22.29
N ASP A 230 -20.53 21.06 21.73
CA ASP A 230 -21.78 21.11 22.47
C ASP A 230 -22.76 20.08 21.90
N SER A 231 -23.46 19.38 22.79
CA SER A 231 -24.63 18.58 22.49
C SER A 231 -25.86 19.29 23.05
N TRP A 232 -26.63 19.89 22.16
CA TRP A 232 -27.79 20.68 22.48
C TRP A 232 -29.08 19.91 22.22
N LYS A 233 -29.81 19.60 23.29
CA LYS A 233 -31.17 19.05 23.21
C LYS A 233 -32.18 20.17 22.96
N MET A 234 -32.20 20.70 21.74
CA MET A 234 -33.15 21.76 21.31
C MET A 234 -34.60 21.44 21.66
N ARG A 235 -35.00 20.18 21.52
CA ARG A 235 -36.30 19.63 21.93
C ARG A 235 -36.11 18.19 22.43
N GLN A 236 -37.11 17.62 23.10
CA GLN A 236 -37.09 16.21 23.54
C GLN A 236 -36.83 15.21 22.40
N ASN A 237 -37.06 15.60 21.15
CA ASN A 237 -36.90 14.78 19.96
C ASN A 237 -35.98 15.39 18.89
N LEU A 238 -35.23 16.43 19.23
CA LEU A 238 -34.28 17.09 18.33
C LEU A 238 -32.99 17.41 19.10
N THR A 239 -31.89 16.80 18.69
CA THR A 239 -30.55 17.05 19.23
C THR A 239 -29.65 17.56 18.13
N LEU A 240 -28.94 18.65 18.39
CA LEU A 240 -27.89 19.20 17.54
C LEU A 240 -26.56 19.02 18.25
N ASN A 241 -25.57 18.43 17.58
CA ASN A 241 -24.19 18.43 18.07
C ASN A 241 -23.34 19.26 17.13
N TYR A 242 -22.50 20.12 17.68
CA TYR A 242 -21.58 20.94 16.88
C TYR A 242 -20.31 21.19 17.68
N GLY A 243 -19.19 21.37 16.98
CA GLY A 243 -17.91 21.63 17.62
C GLY A 243 -16.79 21.79 16.62
N VAL A 244 -15.62 22.16 17.14
CA VAL A 244 -14.39 22.31 16.37
C VAL A 244 -13.24 21.71 17.16
N ARG A 245 -12.33 21.06 16.44
CA ARG A 245 -11.01 20.69 16.96
C ARG A 245 -9.96 21.47 16.17
N TYR A 246 -8.91 21.89 16.85
CA TYR A 246 -7.67 22.36 16.24
C TYR A 246 -6.59 21.33 16.53
N ALA A 247 -5.92 20.82 15.50
CA ALA A 247 -4.85 19.85 15.63
C ALA A 247 -3.56 20.44 15.04
N LEU A 248 -2.46 20.37 15.76
CA LEU A 248 -1.17 20.86 15.31
C LEU A 248 -0.12 19.77 15.48
N SER A 249 0.53 19.39 14.40
CA SER A 249 1.61 18.42 14.40
C SER A 249 2.90 19.08 13.98
N ARG A 250 3.93 19.01 14.82
CA ARG A 250 5.25 19.42 14.40
C ARG A 250 5.76 18.46 13.32
N PRO A 251 6.32 18.95 12.21
CA PRO A 251 7.04 18.10 11.28
C PRO A 251 8.03 17.21 12.03
N VAL A 252 8.11 15.94 11.64
CA VAL A 252 9.10 15.03 12.22
C VAL A 252 10.50 15.62 12.01
N TYR A 253 11.38 15.45 12.98
CA TYR A 253 12.77 15.91 12.89
C TYR A 253 13.72 14.88 13.48
N GLU A 254 14.96 14.87 13.00
CA GLU A 254 16.06 14.10 13.57
C GLU A 254 16.78 14.95 14.63
N LYS A 255 17.16 14.35 15.75
CA LYS A 255 17.69 15.08 16.91
C LYS A 255 19.21 15.18 16.95
N ASP A 256 19.91 14.22 16.37
CA ASP A 256 21.35 14.05 16.56
C ASP A 256 22.15 14.73 15.45
N GLY A 257 21.51 15.25 14.40
CA GLY A 257 22.13 16.02 13.31
C GLY A 257 22.16 15.29 11.96
N TYR A 258 21.51 14.13 11.83
CA TYR A 258 21.51 13.35 10.59
C TYR A 258 20.46 13.79 9.57
N GLN A 259 19.78 14.91 9.82
CA GLN A 259 18.70 15.38 8.97
C GLN A 259 19.25 16.17 7.78
N ILE A 260 18.78 15.81 6.58
CA ILE A 260 19.07 16.51 5.33
C ILE A 260 17.76 16.82 4.59
N ARG A 261 17.82 17.73 3.62
CA ARG A 261 16.71 18.00 2.69
C ARG A 261 17.23 18.53 1.36
N PRO A 262 16.44 18.46 0.27
CA PRO A 262 16.73 19.21 -0.96
C PRO A 262 16.79 20.72 -0.72
N ASN A 263 17.68 21.41 -1.43
CA ASN A 263 17.83 22.86 -1.36
C ASN A 263 16.67 23.64 -2.01
N ILE A 264 15.87 22.97 -2.84
CA ILE A 264 14.71 23.52 -3.56
C ILE A 264 13.49 22.64 -3.26
N PRO A 265 12.30 23.22 -3.03
CA PRO A 265 11.07 22.44 -2.94
C PRO A 265 10.84 21.61 -4.21
N LEU A 266 10.73 20.30 -4.05
CA LEU A 266 10.68 19.36 -5.17
C LEU A 266 9.43 19.54 -6.04
N GLY A 267 8.31 19.97 -5.45
CA GLY A 267 7.11 20.34 -6.19
C GLY A 267 7.32 21.55 -7.10
N ASP A 268 8.00 22.59 -6.60
CA ASP A 268 8.30 23.79 -7.40
C ASP A 268 9.28 23.48 -8.53
N TYR A 269 10.28 22.64 -8.26
CA TYR A 269 11.21 22.15 -9.28
C TYR A 269 10.49 21.39 -10.40
N PHE A 270 9.53 20.51 -10.04
CA PHE A 270 8.71 19.79 -11.01
C PHE A 270 7.85 20.73 -11.86
N GLU A 271 7.22 21.73 -11.25
CA GLU A 271 6.40 22.72 -11.97
C GLU A 271 7.25 23.59 -12.91
N ALA A 272 8.47 23.95 -12.50
CA ALA A 272 9.44 24.64 -13.35
C ALA A 272 9.84 23.79 -14.57
N ARG A 273 10.11 22.49 -14.38
CA ARG A 273 10.36 21.55 -15.50
C ARG A 273 9.19 21.49 -16.46
N ARG A 274 7.96 21.35 -15.95
CA ARG A 274 6.76 21.32 -16.80
C ARG A 274 6.59 22.62 -17.59
N ALA A 275 6.78 23.76 -16.95
CA ALA A 275 6.64 25.07 -17.60
C ALA A 275 7.72 25.32 -18.67
N SER A 276 8.98 24.97 -18.39
CA SER A 276 10.07 25.10 -19.37
C SER A 276 9.87 24.15 -20.55
N ALA A 277 9.47 22.90 -20.31
CA ALA A 277 9.23 21.93 -21.37
C ALA A 277 8.13 22.39 -22.35
N ALA A 278 7.10 23.08 -21.84
CA ALA A 278 6.05 23.67 -22.67
C ALA A 278 6.55 24.79 -23.60
N ASN A 279 7.68 25.41 -23.28
CA ASN A 279 8.37 26.40 -24.12
C ASN A 279 9.48 25.78 -24.99
N GLY A 280 9.60 24.45 -24.99
CA GLY A 280 10.60 23.72 -25.78
C GLY A 280 12.04 23.83 -25.30
N VAL A 281 12.23 24.15 -24.02
CA VAL A 281 13.55 24.17 -23.38
C VAL A 281 13.56 23.25 -22.15
N PRO A 282 14.61 22.47 -21.93
CA PRO A 282 14.71 21.67 -20.72
C PRO A 282 15.05 22.54 -19.50
N TYR A 283 14.63 22.12 -18.32
CA TYR A 283 15.05 22.71 -17.05
C TYR A 283 15.90 21.69 -16.29
N ASN A 284 17.21 21.93 -16.31
CA ASN A 284 18.25 21.00 -15.84
C ASN A 284 19.06 21.56 -14.67
N GLU A 285 18.48 22.49 -13.91
CA GLU A 285 19.09 23.00 -12.69
C GLU A 285 19.41 21.84 -11.74
N LEU A 286 20.54 21.92 -11.04
CA LEU A 286 20.99 20.82 -10.20
C LEU A 286 20.31 20.86 -8.84
N ILE A 287 19.80 19.72 -8.40
CA ILE A 287 19.30 19.54 -7.04
C ILE A 287 20.47 19.16 -6.15
N ASN A 288 20.68 19.96 -5.10
CA ASN A 288 21.63 19.68 -4.04
C ASN A 288 20.88 19.44 -2.73
N PHE A 289 21.55 18.80 -1.79
CA PHE A 289 21.04 18.57 -0.46
C PHE A 289 21.79 19.45 0.53
N GLU A 290 21.14 19.73 1.63
CA GLU A 290 21.70 20.49 2.74
C GLU A 290 21.32 19.86 4.07
N THR A 291 22.18 20.04 5.07
CA THR A 291 21.85 19.78 6.48
C THR A 291 20.61 20.56 6.87
N ALA A 292 19.69 19.95 7.63
CA ALA A 292 18.41 20.56 7.95
C ALA A 292 17.97 20.27 9.39
N GLY A 293 16.90 20.92 9.81
CA GLY A 293 16.26 20.69 11.11
C GLY A 293 16.90 21.41 12.29
N PRO A 294 16.35 21.17 13.51
CA PRO A 294 16.64 21.97 14.69
C PRO A 294 18.10 21.95 15.14
N SER A 295 18.83 20.84 14.94
CA SER A 295 20.24 20.71 15.34
C SER A 295 21.17 21.68 14.61
N TYR A 296 20.75 22.16 13.42
CA TYR A 296 21.46 23.18 12.63
C TYR A 296 20.77 24.54 12.65
N ASN A 297 19.69 24.73 13.42
CA ASN A 297 18.83 25.92 13.38
C ASN A 297 18.32 26.26 11.95
N LYS A 298 17.98 25.22 11.18
CA LYS A 298 17.49 25.32 9.80
C LYS A 298 16.07 24.77 9.67
N PRO A 299 15.34 25.09 8.58
CA PRO A 299 14.07 24.45 8.26
C PRO A 299 14.15 22.93 8.29
N GLY A 300 13.03 22.27 8.62
CA GLY A 300 12.96 20.82 8.73
C GLY A 300 12.80 20.10 7.37
N PHE A 301 12.33 18.84 7.41
CA PHE A 301 12.01 18.09 6.20
C PHE A 301 10.92 18.76 5.37
N TYR A 302 9.92 19.34 6.04
CA TYR A 302 8.80 20.07 5.45
C TYR A 302 8.25 21.08 6.46
N ASP A 303 7.43 22.00 5.96
CA ASP A 303 6.88 23.09 6.76
C ASP A 303 5.79 22.62 7.73
N MET A 304 5.65 23.34 8.84
CA MET A 304 4.58 23.07 9.82
C MET A 304 3.26 23.64 9.30
N ASP A 305 2.32 22.75 8.98
CA ASP A 305 0.96 23.12 8.60
C ASP A 305 0.12 23.50 9.82
N LYS A 306 -0.35 24.75 9.83
CA LYS A 306 -1.12 25.36 10.92
C LYS A 306 -2.62 25.47 10.61
N ASN A 307 -3.07 25.04 9.43
CA ASN A 307 -4.44 25.27 8.94
C ASN A 307 -5.41 24.10 9.21
N ASN A 308 -5.18 23.37 10.30
CA ASN A 308 -5.81 22.10 10.63
C ASN A 308 -7.03 22.24 11.56
N PHE A 309 -7.99 23.08 11.16
CA PHE A 309 -9.28 23.18 11.84
C PHE A 309 -10.25 22.08 11.38
N GLN A 310 -10.86 21.40 12.33
CA GLN A 310 -11.68 20.21 12.14
C GLN A 310 -13.11 20.45 12.68
N PRO A 311 -13.95 21.22 11.96
CA PRO A 311 -15.34 21.43 12.33
C PRO A 311 -16.17 20.16 12.18
N ARG A 312 -17.14 19.98 13.07
CA ARG A 312 -18.15 18.92 13.02
C ARG A 312 -19.52 19.46 13.37
N VAL A 313 -20.54 18.97 12.68
CA VAL A 313 -21.95 19.24 12.97
C VAL A 313 -22.78 17.99 12.69
N SER A 314 -23.76 17.70 13.54
CA SER A 314 -24.70 16.61 13.33
C SER A 314 -26.04 16.91 13.97
N VAL A 315 -27.09 16.35 13.40
CA VAL A 315 -28.46 16.47 13.88
C VAL A 315 -29.06 15.08 14.03
N ALA A 316 -29.82 14.88 15.11
CA ALA A 316 -30.66 13.70 15.32
C ALA A 316 -32.08 14.16 15.61
N TRP A 317 -33.05 13.69 14.83
CA TRP A 317 -34.44 14.10 14.92
C TRP A 317 -35.39 12.90 14.87
N SER A 318 -36.26 12.77 15.86
CA SER A 318 -37.31 11.76 15.93
C SER A 318 -38.69 12.41 15.83
N PRO A 319 -39.29 12.54 14.64
CA PRO A 319 -40.57 13.20 14.51
C PRO A 319 -41.69 12.51 15.29
N LYS A 320 -42.66 13.31 15.76
CA LYS A 320 -43.88 12.87 16.45
C LYS A 320 -45.11 13.14 15.59
N PHE A 321 -45.18 12.49 14.42
CA PHE A 321 -46.37 12.57 13.56
C PHE A 321 -47.51 11.76 14.20
N LYS A 322 -48.72 12.31 14.25
CA LYS A 322 -49.88 11.66 14.91
C LYS A 322 -50.78 10.88 13.94
N LYS A 323 -51.35 11.57 12.94
CA LYS A 323 -52.24 11.01 11.90
C LYS A 323 -51.99 11.70 10.55
N GLY A 324 -52.43 11.08 9.45
CA GLY A 324 -52.29 11.61 8.08
C GLY A 324 -51.15 10.99 7.27
N PHE A 325 -50.95 11.47 6.04
CA PHE A 325 -49.95 10.97 5.09
C PHE A 325 -48.54 10.89 5.68
N LEU A 326 -48.10 11.93 6.40
CA LEU A 326 -46.77 11.98 7.02
C LEU A 326 -46.59 10.92 8.11
N GLY A 327 -47.62 10.62 8.90
CA GLY A 327 -47.57 9.53 9.90
C GLY A 327 -47.58 8.14 9.25
N ALA A 328 -48.20 7.98 8.07
CA ALA A 328 -48.13 6.73 7.31
C ALA A 328 -46.75 6.54 6.66
N LEU A 329 -46.16 7.61 6.13
CA LEU A 329 -44.87 7.60 5.43
C LEU A 329 -43.68 7.49 6.39
N PHE A 330 -43.71 8.22 7.51
CA PHE A 330 -42.59 8.35 8.45
C PHE A 330 -42.86 7.72 9.83
N GLY A 331 -43.95 6.98 10.00
CA GLY A 331 -44.30 6.37 11.29
C GLY A 331 -44.88 7.35 12.30
N LYS A 332 -45.45 6.80 13.38
CA LYS A 332 -46.08 7.54 14.46
C LYS A 332 -45.16 7.62 15.68
N ASP A 333 -45.18 8.75 16.38
CA ASP A 333 -44.56 8.93 17.71
C ASP A 333 -43.23 8.18 17.96
N ASN A 334 -42.11 8.72 17.47
CA ASN A 334 -40.75 8.17 17.62
C ASN A 334 -40.51 6.81 16.94
N GLU A 335 -41.41 6.35 16.05
CA GLU A 335 -41.15 5.18 15.21
C GLU A 335 -40.05 5.41 14.16
N SER A 336 -39.71 6.66 13.87
CA SER A 336 -38.61 6.99 12.96
C SER A 336 -37.58 7.94 13.58
N VAL A 337 -36.39 7.88 13.00
CA VAL A 337 -35.27 8.73 13.36
C VAL A 337 -34.51 9.12 12.10
N PHE A 338 -34.25 10.42 11.98
CA PHE A 338 -33.35 11.00 11.00
C PHE A 338 -32.06 11.36 11.70
N ARG A 339 -30.93 10.98 11.13
CA ARG A 339 -29.60 11.42 11.56
C ARG A 339 -28.85 11.96 10.38
N GLY A 340 -28.20 13.09 10.54
CA GLY A 340 -27.36 13.68 9.51
C GLY A 340 -26.15 14.33 10.13
N GLY A 341 -25.03 14.36 9.43
CA GLY A 341 -23.85 15.03 9.94
C GLY A 341 -22.78 15.26 8.90
N PHE A 342 -21.90 16.19 9.21
CA PHE A 342 -20.72 16.55 8.47
C PHE A 342 -19.54 16.70 9.43
N ALA A 343 -18.37 16.23 9.02
CA ALA A 343 -17.12 16.45 9.73
C ALA A 343 -15.97 16.64 8.75
N MET A 344 -15.08 17.58 9.07
CA MET A 344 -13.76 17.70 8.47
C MET A 344 -12.72 17.22 9.47
N THR A 345 -11.76 16.40 9.03
CA THR A 345 -10.67 15.87 9.85
C THR A 345 -9.35 15.92 9.08
N ASN A 346 -8.22 16.04 9.78
CA ASN A 346 -6.89 15.98 9.19
C ASN A 346 -6.10 14.78 9.73
N ASP A 347 -5.17 14.29 8.92
CA ASP A 347 -4.27 13.19 9.31
C ASP A 347 -2.95 13.70 9.89
N TYR A 348 -2.41 12.95 10.85
CA TYR A 348 -1.01 13.10 11.27
C TYR A 348 -0.12 12.27 10.35
N PHE A 349 1.02 12.82 9.95
CA PHE A 349 1.96 12.16 9.05
C PHE A 349 3.41 12.56 9.36
N GLY A 350 4.36 11.83 8.77
CA GLY A 350 5.78 12.22 8.79
C GLY A 350 6.73 11.15 9.32
N GLN A 351 6.43 10.53 10.45
CA GLN A 351 7.35 9.57 11.10
C GLN A 351 7.82 8.47 10.15
N GLN A 352 6.90 7.82 9.44
CA GLN A 352 7.26 6.82 8.44
C GLN A 352 7.96 7.43 7.23
N LEU A 353 7.58 8.64 6.80
CA LEU A 353 8.16 9.32 5.65
C LEU A 353 9.65 9.65 5.87
N ALA A 354 10.00 10.23 7.01
CA ALA A 354 11.39 10.54 7.37
C ALA A 354 12.24 9.28 7.52
N VAL A 355 11.65 8.20 8.05
CA VAL A 355 12.28 6.88 8.11
C VAL A 355 12.55 6.34 6.71
N THR A 356 11.54 6.34 5.84
CA THR A 356 11.66 5.87 4.45
C THR A 356 12.71 6.69 3.69
N PHE A 357 12.66 8.02 3.80
CA PHE A 357 13.65 8.90 3.19
C PHE A 357 15.07 8.61 3.68
N ASN A 358 15.29 8.52 5.00
CA ASN A 358 16.62 8.24 5.54
C ASN A 358 17.17 6.88 5.08
N ASN A 359 16.33 5.85 4.98
CA ASN A 359 16.78 4.50 4.61
C ASN A 359 17.02 4.37 3.11
N LEU A 360 16.20 5.03 2.28
CA LEU A 360 16.27 4.90 0.82
C LEU A 360 17.14 5.97 0.15
N SER A 361 17.42 7.09 0.82
CA SER A 361 18.25 8.14 0.24
C SER A 361 19.73 7.77 0.23
N SER A 362 20.38 7.94 -0.91
CA SER A 362 21.81 7.67 -1.08
C SER A 362 22.69 8.91 -0.85
N LEU A 363 22.16 9.95 -0.19
CA LEU A 363 22.77 11.27 -0.11
C LEU A 363 23.06 11.70 1.34
N GLY A 364 24.08 12.56 1.50
CA GLY A 364 24.50 13.14 2.77
C GLY A 364 25.26 12.15 3.66
N PHE A 365 24.53 11.39 4.48
CA PHE A 365 25.09 10.51 5.52
C PHE A 365 25.19 9.04 5.14
N LYS A 366 24.76 8.70 3.93
CA LYS A 366 24.94 7.42 3.27
C LYS A 366 25.40 7.70 1.85
N VAL A 367 26.31 6.91 1.33
CA VAL A 367 26.71 6.88 -0.09
C VAL A 367 26.88 5.42 -0.47
N GLU A 368 26.11 4.97 -1.47
CA GLU A 368 26.31 3.66 -2.07
C GLU A 368 27.15 3.81 -3.33
N GLN A 369 28.24 3.04 -3.43
CA GLN A 369 28.99 2.88 -4.66
C GLN A 369 28.75 1.49 -5.22
N ALA A 370 28.05 1.42 -6.34
CA ALA A 370 27.73 0.16 -7.01
C ALA A 370 28.43 0.04 -8.35
N VAL A 371 28.92 -1.15 -8.66
CA VAL A 371 29.28 -1.54 -10.02
C VAL A 371 28.04 -2.15 -10.67
N SER A 372 27.54 -1.53 -11.74
CA SER A 372 26.30 -1.94 -12.41
C SER A 372 26.38 -3.32 -13.06
N ALA A 373 25.23 -3.96 -13.24
CA ALA A 373 25.11 -5.15 -14.08
C ALA A 373 25.62 -4.88 -15.51
N ASN A 374 25.96 -5.93 -16.24
CA ASN A 374 26.59 -5.90 -17.57
C ASN A 374 27.99 -5.27 -17.64
N THR A 375 28.58 -4.84 -16.51
CA THR A 375 29.95 -4.31 -16.48
C THR A 375 30.98 -5.39 -16.82
N HIS A 376 30.89 -6.55 -16.17
CA HIS A 376 31.93 -7.58 -16.23
C HIS A 376 31.62 -8.68 -17.26
N ASN A 377 32.68 -9.28 -17.82
CA ASN A 377 32.63 -10.46 -18.69
C ASN A 377 33.59 -11.54 -18.17
N VAL A 378 33.68 -12.69 -18.86
CA VAL A 378 34.55 -13.80 -18.43
C VAL A 378 35.94 -13.81 -19.07
N THR A 379 36.27 -12.84 -19.93
CA THR A 379 37.52 -12.81 -20.70
C THR A 379 38.35 -11.55 -20.40
N SER A 380 37.98 -10.40 -20.95
CA SER A 380 38.78 -9.16 -20.95
C SER A 380 38.48 -8.19 -19.81
N ASN A 381 37.30 -8.26 -19.18
CA ASN A 381 36.90 -7.39 -18.08
C ASN A 381 36.30 -8.21 -16.94
N GLN A 382 37.12 -9.09 -16.38
CA GLN A 382 36.72 -10.02 -15.33
C GLN A 382 36.41 -9.29 -14.02
N GLY A 383 35.34 -9.70 -13.35
CA GLY A 383 35.06 -9.27 -11.99
C GLY A 383 36.05 -9.84 -10.97
N PRO A 384 36.10 -9.27 -9.74
CA PRO A 384 36.89 -9.83 -8.65
C PRO A 384 36.50 -11.29 -8.35
N LEU A 385 37.49 -12.09 -7.93
CA LEU A 385 37.29 -13.50 -7.60
C LEU A 385 36.68 -13.64 -6.19
N PHE A 386 35.70 -14.54 -6.07
CA PHE A 386 35.18 -15.00 -4.78
C PHE A 386 36.30 -15.74 -4.02
N THR A 387 36.57 -15.32 -2.79
CA THR A 387 37.57 -15.97 -1.91
C THR A 387 36.97 -16.54 -0.63
N GLY A 388 35.70 -16.25 -0.35
CA GLY A 388 34.99 -16.78 0.81
C GLY A 388 33.74 -15.94 1.17
N PRO A 389 32.87 -16.46 2.07
CA PRO A 389 31.81 -15.67 2.70
C PRO A 389 32.36 -14.44 3.43
N GLY A 390 31.56 -13.39 3.56
CA GLY A 390 31.94 -12.16 4.28
C GLY A 390 33.09 -11.35 3.66
N GLN A 391 33.57 -11.70 2.46
CA GLN A 391 34.72 -11.04 1.81
C GLN A 391 34.57 -9.51 1.77
N THR A 392 35.66 -8.79 2.04
CA THR A 392 35.68 -7.32 1.99
C THR A 392 35.53 -6.82 0.55
N VAL A 393 34.44 -6.10 0.28
CA VAL A 393 34.11 -5.56 -1.06
C VAL A 393 34.82 -4.25 -1.35
N ARG A 394 35.10 -3.42 -0.34
CA ARG A 394 35.69 -2.08 -0.49
C ARG A 394 37.08 -2.05 -1.15
N ASN A 395 37.75 -3.19 -1.24
CA ASN A 395 39.06 -3.32 -1.90
C ASN A 395 38.96 -3.76 -3.37
N PHE A 396 37.75 -4.00 -3.88
CA PHE A 396 37.55 -4.41 -5.27
C PHE A 396 37.78 -3.25 -6.23
N SER A 397 38.16 -3.60 -7.47
CA SER A 397 38.28 -2.61 -8.54
C SER A 397 36.96 -1.86 -8.74
N ARG A 398 37.01 -0.60 -9.16
CA ARG A 398 35.84 0.28 -9.38
C ARG A 398 35.03 0.66 -8.13
N ILE A 399 35.39 0.18 -6.94
CA ILE A 399 35.00 0.82 -5.68
C ILE A 399 36.08 1.84 -5.32
N ALA A 400 35.68 3.10 -5.18
CA ALA A 400 36.57 4.20 -4.84
C ALA A 400 36.37 4.62 -3.37
N THR A 401 37.25 5.48 -2.87
CA THR A 401 36.95 6.21 -1.64
C THR A 401 35.76 7.13 -1.92
N PRO A 402 34.76 7.21 -1.03
CA PRO A 402 33.61 8.09 -1.25
C PRO A 402 34.08 9.56 -1.33
N PRO A 403 33.46 10.38 -2.19
CA PRO A 403 33.84 11.78 -2.36
C PRO A 403 33.57 12.56 -1.07
N ALA A 404 34.37 13.59 -0.80
CA ALA A 404 34.16 14.48 0.35
C ALA A 404 32.83 15.24 0.25
N ASN A 405 32.44 15.62 -0.97
CA ASN A 405 31.17 16.28 -1.25
C ASN A 405 30.05 15.24 -1.42
N ARG A 406 29.33 14.97 -0.34
CA ARG A 406 28.28 13.95 -0.24
C ARG A 406 26.85 14.51 -0.32
N PHE A 407 26.75 15.83 -0.39
CA PHE A 407 25.48 16.56 -0.40
C PHE A 407 25.10 17.02 -1.82
N SER A 408 25.92 16.75 -2.83
CA SER A 408 25.60 17.03 -4.22
C SER A 408 25.77 15.78 -5.06
N THR A 409 24.91 15.64 -6.06
CA THR A 409 25.01 14.58 -7.07
C THR A 409 25.62 15.16 -8.34
N PRO A 410 26.62 14.52 -8.96
CA PRO A 410 27.17 15.00 -10.23
C PRO A 410 26.14 14.89 -11.38
N ALA A 411 26.24 15.80 -12.33
CA ALA A 411 25.45 15.83 -13.55
C ALA A 411 26.14 15.01 -14.66
N ASP A 412 26.30 13.71 -14.41
CA ASP A 412 27.08 12.77 -15.24
C ASP A 412 26.20 11.73 -15.96
N GLN A 413 24.88 11.93 -15.98
CA GLN A 413 23.89 11.10 -16.66
C GLN A 413 23.95 9.61 -16.25
N ALA A 414 24.36 9.30 -15.01
CA ALA A 414 24.45 7.92 -14.54
C ALA A 414 23.08 7.25 -14.23
N GLU A 415 21.98 7.78 -14.78
CA GLU A 415 20.61 7.22 -14.70
C GLU A 415 20.15 6.86 -13.29
N ARG A 416 20.52 7.68 -12.29
CA ARG A 416 20.26 7.38 -10.88
C ARG A 416 18.77 7.37 -10.56
N ILE A 417 18.41 6.51 -9.62
CA ILE A 417 17.08 6.43 -9.03
C ILE A 417 17.19 6.89 -7.58
N GLU A 418 16.42 7.90 -7.21
CA GLU A 418 16.51 8.52 -5.88
C GLU A 418 15.12 8.76 -5.28
N SER A 419 15.05 8.96 -3.96
CA SER A 419 13.81 9.32 -3.28
C SER A 419 13.98 10.40 -2.23
N SER A 420 12.94 11.23 -2.06
CA SER A 420 12.94 12.30 -1.06
C SER A 420 11.53 12.72 -0.66
N LEU A 421 11.46 13.78 0.13
CA LEU A 421 10.25 14.44 0.59
C LEU A 421 10.17 15.82 -0.07
N ASP A 422 8.99 16.17 -0.54
CA ASP A 422 8.69 17.55 -0.89
C ASP A 422 8.64 18.40 0.39
N SER A 423 9.25 19.58 0.41
CA SER A 423 9.19 20.45 1.59
C SER A 423 7.83 21.14 1.75
N THR A 424 6.98 21.11 0.70
CA THR A 424 5.65 21.75 0.66
C THR A 424 4.51 20.85 1.17
N LEU A 425 4.83 19.74 1.84
CA LEU A 425 3.83 18.81 2.36
C LEU A 425 2.87 19.49 3.35
N ILE A 426 1.58 19.30 3.13
CA ILE A 426 0.49 19.76 4.00
C ILE A 426 -0.34 18.59 4.52
N SER A 427 -1.14 18.82 5.57
CA SER A 427 -1.90 17.74 6.19
C SER A 427 -3.03 17.26 5.26
N PRO A 428 -3.15 15.94 5.01
CA PRO A 428 -4.29 15.39 4.30
C PRO A 428 -5.61 15.80 4.97
N THR A 429 -6.60 16.17 4.17
CA THR A 429 -7.92 16.61 4.66
C THR A 429 -9.00 15.65 4.22
N HIS A 430 -9.84 15.21 5.15
CA HIS A 430 -11.01 14.38 4.90
C HIS A 430 -12.30 15.12 5.23
N TYR A 431 -13.22 15.11 4.29
CA TYR A 431 -14.59 15.56 4.43
C TYR A 431 -15.50 14.34 4.47
N ASN A 432 -16.27 14.19 5.53
CA ASN A 432 -17.22 13.10 5.70
C ASN A 432 -18.61 13.67 5.91
N TRP A 433 -19.60 13.10 5.24
CA TRP A 433 -21.00 13.41 5.50
C TRP A 433 -21.85 12.15 5.44
N SER A 434 -22.92 12.14 6.24
CA SER A 434 -23.82 11.00 6.29
C SER A 434 -25.27 11.45 6.47
N LEU A 435 -26.18 10.67 5.92
CA LEU A 435 -27.62 10.79 6.13
C LEU A 435 -28.19 9.41 6.41
N THR A 436 -28.91 9.26 7.51
CA THR A 436 -29.53 8.00 7.95
C THR A 436 -30.99 8.23 8.26
N TYR A 437 -31.83 7.32 7.78
CA TYR A 437 -33.23 7.21 8.13
C TYR A 437 -33.52 5.81 8.65
N GLY A 438 -33.96 5.72 9.90
CA GLY A 438 -34.38 4.48 10.53
C GLY A 438 -35.88 4.52 10.82
N ARG A 439 -36.57 3.40 10.57
CA ARG A 439 -38.00 3.22 10.83
C ARG A 439 -38.29 1.87 11.47
N LYS A 440 -39.05 1.92 12.57
CA LYS A 440 -39.72 0.75 13.15
C LYS A 440 -41.02 0.48 12.40
N LEU A 441 -41.21 -0.76 12.02
CA LEU A 441 -42.37 -1.31 11.32
C LEU A 441 -43.09 -2.32 12.24
N PRO A 442 -44.32 -2.74 11.89
CA PRO A 442 -45.07 -3.72 12.67
C PRO A 442 -44.29 -5.02 12.93
N LYS A 443 -44.65 -5.72 14.02
CA LYS A 443 -44.03 -7.00 14.43
C LYS A 443 -42.53 -6.91 14.75
N GLY A 444 -42.04 -5.73 15.13
CA GLY A 444 -40.67 -5.54 15.62
C GLY A 444 -39.63 -5.34 14.52
N LEU A 445 -40.05 -5.21 13.26
CA LEU A 445 -39.15 -5.04 12.12
C LEU A 445 -38.55 -3.63 12.17
N TYR A 446 -37.24 -3.51 12.01
CA TYR A 446 -36.54 -2.24 11.92
C TYR A 446 -35.80 -2.17 10.60
N VAL A 447 -36.01 -1.10 9.85
CA VAL A 447 -35.32 -0.83 8.58
C VAL A 447 -34.55 0.47 8.74
N GLU A 448 -33.29 0.45 8.34
CA GLU A 448 -32.43 1.62 8.32
C GLU A 448 -31.79 1.76 6.94
N ALA A 449 -31.96 2.93 6.32
CA ALA A 449 -31.26 3.31 5.10
C ALA A 449 -30.28 4.43 5.44
N SER A 450 -29.02 4.26 5.05
CA SER A 450 -27.96 5.22 5.28
C SER A 450 -27.21 5.52 3.99
N TYR A 451 -26.79 6.76 3.83
CA TYR A 451 -25.84 7.20 2.82
C TYR A 451 -24.63 7.81 3.52
N VAL A 452 -23.44 7.47 3.04
CA VAL A 452 -22.16 8.03 3.50
C VAL A 452 -21.37 8.49 2.28
N GLY A 453 -20.93 9.74 2.32
CA GLY A 453 -19.96 10.29 1.39
C GLY A 453 -18.68 10.67 2.13
N ARG A 454 -17.54 10.33 1.52
CA ARG A 454 -16.21 10.76 1.96
C ARG A 454 -15.46 11.32 0.78
N LYS A 455 -14.80 12.46 1.00
CA LYS A 455 -13.94 13.13 0.04
C LYS A 455 -12.64 13.48 0.71
N ALA A 456 -11.53 13.00 0.19
CA ALA A 456 -10.20 13.18 0.75
C ALA A 456 -9.32 13.96 -0.22
N ARG A 457 -8.65 15.01 0.24
CA ARG A 457 -7.82 15.91 -0.57
C ARG A 457 -6.47 16.12 0.11
N ASN A 458 -5.47 16.47 -0.70
CA ASN A 458 -4.08 16.60 -0.28
C ASN A 458 -3.56 15.30 0.34
N LEU A 459 -4.02 14.15 -0.15
CA LEU A 459 -3.54 12.86 0.28
C LEU A 459 -2.06 12.71 -0.09
N LEU A 460 -1.33 12.01 0.77
CA LEU A 460 0.04 11.62 0.49
C LEU A 460 0.07 10.58 -0.62
N VAL A 461 0.78 10.92 -1.69
CA VAL A 461 1.15 10.01 -2.77
C VAL A 461 2.64 10.22 -3.05
N THR A 462 3.21 9.32 -3.84
CA THR A 462 4.55 9.49 -4.39
C THR A 462 4.42 9.80 -5.87
N ARG A 463 5.28 10.66 -6.39
CA ARG A 463 5.32 11.00 -7.81
C ARG A 463 6.76 11.21 -8.23
N ASP A 464 7.07 10.92 -9.47
CA ASP A 464 8.40 11.20 -10.02
C ASP A 464 8.52 12.67 -10.38
N ILE A 465 9.34 13.42 -9.66
CA ILE A 465 9.62 14.83 -10.00
C ILE A 465 10.59 14.94 -11.18
N MET A 466 11.25 13.84 -11.53
CA MET A 466 12.12 13.68 -12.69
C MET A 466 11.42 12.96 -13.85
N ALA A 467 10.08 12.91 -13.84
CA ALA A 467 9.30 12.45 -15.00
C ALA A 467 9.82 13.10 -16.28
N PHE A 468 9.97 12.31 -17.34
CA PHE A 468 10.58 12.74 -18.60
C PHE A 468 9.79 13.91 -19.19
N ASN A 469 10.48 14.89 -19.78
CA ASN A 469 9.81 16.08 -20.28
C ASN A 469 8.84 15.73 -21.42
N ASN A 470 7.60 16.23 -21.36
CA ASN A 470 6.75 16.35 -22.54
C ASN A 470 7.13 17.65 -23.29
N LEU A 471 8.31 17.63 -23.91
CA LEU A 471 8.90 18.81 -24.55
C LEU A 471 8.11 19.20 -25.80
N VAL A 472 7.77 20.49 -25.93
CA VAL A 472 7.12 21.08 -27.10
C VAL A 472 8.17 21.55 -28.10
N ASP A 473 8.04 21.20 -29.39
CA ASP A 473 8.82 21.84 -30.45
C ASP A 473 8.30 23.27 -30.68
N PRO A 474 9.10 24.32 -30.41
CA PRO A 474 8.64 25.71 -30.55
C PRO A 474 8.27 26.10 -31.98
N LYS A 475 8.77 25.38 -33.00
CA LYS A 475 8.49 25.68 -34.41
C LYS A 475 7.14 25.13 -34.86
N SER A 476 6.83 23.88 -34.53
CA SER A 476 5.58 23.23 -34.94
C SER A 476 4.46 23.32 -33.89
N GLY A 477 4.80 23.60 -32.63
CA GLY A 477 3.88 23.52 -31.49
C GLY A 477 3.51 22.10 -31.06
N MET A 478 4.13 21.07 -31.68
CA MET A 478 3.87 19.66 -31.36
C MET A 478 4.65 19.24 -30.11
N ASP A 479 4.04 18.49 -29.21
CA ASP A 479 4.72 17.92 -28.04
C ASP A 479 5.23 16.49 -28.27
N TRP A 480 6.12 16.04 -27.38
CA TRP A 480 6.70 14.69 -27.41
C TRP A 480 5.62 13.60 -27.43
N TYR A 481 4.62 13.67 -26.55
CA TYR A 481 3.57 12.64 -26.48
C TYR A 481 2.80 12.52 -27.80
N THR A 482 2.56 13.63 -28.49
CA THR A 482 1.92 13.66 -29.81
C THR A 482 2.85 13.07 -30.88
N ALA A 483 4.10 13.53 -30.96
CA ALA A 483 5.06 13.09 -31.98
C ALA A 483 5.43 11.62 -31.84
N ALA A 484 5.76 11.18 -30.62
CA ALA A 484 6.05 9.79 -30.31
C ALA A 484 4.80 8.90 -30.45
N GLY A 485 3.60 9.43 -30.18
CA GLY A 485 2.33 8.76 -30.46
C GLY A 485 2.12 8.46 -31.95
N GLN A 486 2.57 9.33 -32.85
CA GLN A 486 2.54 9.06 -34.30
C GLN A 486 3.52 7.95 -34.69
N ILE A 487 4.72 7.91 -34.11
CA ILE A 487 5.68 6.81 -34.28
C ILE A 487 5.10 5.49 -33.76
N TYR A 488 4.45 5.53 -32.60
CA TYR A 488 3.71 4.40 -32.03
C TYR A 488 2.68 3.87 -33.04
N ASP A 489 1.82 4.74 -33.57
CA ASP A 489 0.74 4.34 -34.46
C ASP A 489 1.24 3.77 -35.79
N LEU A 490 2.32 4.34 -36.34
CA LEU A 490 2.97 3.81 -37.54
C LEU A 490 3.50 2.38 -37.30
N TYR A 491 4.19 2.15 -36.20
CA TYR A 491 4.77 0.83 -35.91
C TYR A 491 3.72 -0.23 -35.63
N TYR A 492 2.76 0.06 -34.74
CA TYR A 492 1.68 -0.88 -34.43
C TYR A 492 0.68 -1.04 -35.57
N GLY A 493 0.65 -0.10 -36.52
CA GLY A 493 -0.03 -0.23 -37.81
C GLY A 493 0.71 -1.08 -38.85
N GLY A 494 1.93 -1.53 -38.55
CA GLY A 494 2.75 -2.35 -39.45
C GLY A 494 3.45 -1.55 -40.57
N ALA A 495 3.66 -0.25 -40.39
CA ALA A 495 4.38 0.56 -41.36
C ALA A 495 5.84 0.11 -41.48
N THR A 496 6.31 -0.01 -42.71
CA THR A 496 7.73 -0.13 -43.02
C THR A 496 8.39 1.24 -42.99
N ILE A 497 9.71 1.28 -42.83
CA ILE A 497 10.47 2.54 -42.74
C ILE A 497 10.25 3.49 -43.94
N ASN A 498 10.00 2.94 -45.13
CA ASN A 498 9.73 3.72 -46.35
C ASN A 498 8.34 4.37 -46.35
N GLN A 499 7.42 3.90 -45.51
CA GLN A 499 6.07 4.44 -45.36
C GLN A 499 6.00 5.50 -44.25
N VAL A 500 7.07 5.70 -43.48
CA VAL A 500 7.15 6.70 -42.43
C VAL A 500 7.40 8.08 -43.06
N THR A 501 6.38 8.93 -43.03
CA THR A 501 6.46 10.32 -43.49
C THR A 501 7.13 11.23 -42.45
N PRO A 502 7.82 12.30 -42.88
CA PRO A 502 8.43 13.26 -41.94
C PRO A 502 7.40 13.87 -40.96
N ILE A 503 7.72 13.83 -39.68
CA ILE A 503 6.96 14.47 -38.59
C ILE A 503 7.74 15.73 -38.17
N PRO A 504 7.14 16.93 -38.24
CA PRO A 504 7.84 18.20 -37.99
C PRO A 504 8.66 18.24 -36.70
N TYR A 505 8.15 17.63 -35.62
CA TYR A 505 8.85 17.55 -34.34
C TYR A 505 10.27 16.99 -34.46
N PHE A 506 10.43 15.83 -35.11
CA PHE A 506 11.73 15.17 -35.21
C PHE A 506 12.65 15.87 -36.21
N GLU A 507 12.08 16.37 -37.31
CA GLU A 507 12.86 17.12 -38.30
C GLU A 507 13.40 18.45 -37.71
N ASN A 508 12.65 19.08 -36.80
CA ASN A 508 13.02 20.36 -36.20
C ASN A 508 14.01 20.22 -35.03
N LEU A 509 13.81 19.24 -34.15
CA LEU A 509 14.59 19.11 -32.91
C LEU A 509 15.81 18.18 -33.06
N PHE A 510 15.76 17.21 -33.97
CA PHE A 510 16.80 16.20 -34.21
C PHE A 510 17.26 16.15 -35.68
N PRO A 511 17.55 17.29 -36.34
CA PRO A 511 17.93 17.29 -37.76
C PRO A 511 19.23 16.52 -38.03
N GLY A 512 20.10 16.36 -37.02
CA GLY A 512 21.35 15.59 -37.12
C GLY A 512 21.17 14.09 -37.34
N LEU A 513 19.99 13.54 -37.03
CA LEU A 513 19.67 12.13 -37.28
C LEU A 513 19.36 11.83 -38.75
N ALA A 514 19.08 12.85 -39.56
CA ALA A 514 18.82 12.68 -40.99
C ALA A 514 20.10 12.24 -41.72
N THR A 515 19.96 11.30 -42.66
CA THR A 515 21.05 10.83 -43.53
C THR A 515 20.69 11.07 -44.99
N SER A 516 21.61 10.81 -45.92
CA SER A 516 21.32 10.91 -47.36
C SER A 516 20.16 10.01 -47.84
N SER A 517 19.79 8.99 -47.06
CA SER A 517 18.76 8.00 -47.41
C SER A 517 17.54 8.00 -46.49
N MET A 518 17.55 8.77 -45.39
CA MET A 518 16.48 8.74 -44.37
C MET A 518 16.27 10.12 -43.75
N SER A 519 15.00 10.51 -43.53
CA SER A 519 14.67 11.69 -42.72
C SER A 519 14.96 11.45 -41.24
N ALA A 520 14.98 12.52 -40.43
CA ALA A 520 15.17 12.38 -38.98
C ALA A 520 14.08 11.50 -38.35
N THR A 521 12.83 11.68 -38.78
CA THR A 521 11.69 10.84 -38.36
C THR A 521 11.92 9.35 -38.65
N GLN A 522 12.41 9.01 -39.84
CA GLN A 522 12.70 7.63 -40.21
C GLN A 522 13.84 7.04 -39.35
N ALA A 523 14.84 7.85 -39.01
CA ALA A 523 15.91 7.45 -38.10
C ALA A 523 15.39 7.17 -36.69
N VAL A 524 14.54 8.05 -36.14
CA VAL A 524 13.89 7.86 -34.83
C VAL A 524 13.03 6.60 -34.81
N PHE A 525 12.24 6.35 -35.86
CA PHE A 525 11.46 5.12 -36.00
C PHE A 525 12.35 3.86 -35.93
N ASN A 526 13.52 3.89 -36.58
CA ASN A 526 14.46 2.78 -36.56
C ASN A 526 15.18 2.63 -35.22
N LEU A 527 15.55 3.73 -34.56
CA LEU A 527 16.13 3.72 -33.22
C LEU A 527 15.18 3.05 -32.22
N ASN A 528 13.90 3.42 -32.25
CA ASN A 528 12.89 2.82 -31.38
C ASN A 528 12.70 1.32 -31.64
N ALA A 529 12.85 0.88 -32.89
CA ALA A 529 12.79 -0.55 -33.23
C ALA A 529 13.98 -1.35 -32.67
N ARG A 530 15.14 -0.72 -32.46
CA ARG A 530 16.32 -1.35 -31.88
C ARG A 530 16.27 -1.45 -30.35
N SER A 531 15.55 -0.54 -29.68
CA SER A 531 15.45 -0.45 -28.23
C SER A 531 14.36 -1.32 -27.59
N ALA A 532 13.85 -2.35 -28.30
CA ALA A 532 12.62 -3.06 -27.94
C ALA A 532 11.42 -2.10 -27.87
N PHE A 533 10.77 -1.92 -29.03
CA PHE A 533 9.67 -0.98 -29.24
C PHE A 533 8.64 -1.04 -28.10
N GLY A 534 8.46 0.06 -27.37
CA GLY A 534 7.64 0.09 -26.15
C GLY A 534 8.37 0.61 -24.91
N ASP A 535 9.70 0.72 -24.96
CA ASP A 535 10.48 1.53 -24.01
C ASP A 535 10.72 2.95 -24.54
N TRP A 536 9.75 3.82 -24.28
CA TRP A 536 9.81 5.22 -24.71
C TRP A 536 10.77 6.05 -23.87
N THR A 537 11.01 5.64 -22.63
CA THR A 537 11.97 6.31 -21.76
C THR A 537 13.40 6.11 -22.22
N TYR A 538 13.76 4.90 -22.67
CA TYR A 538 15.06 4.64 -23.27
C TYR A 538 15.22 5.27 -24.66
N LEU A 539 14.14 5.38 -25.45
CA LEU A 539 14.21 6.17 -26.68
C LEU A 539 14.55 7.64 -26.37
N GLN A 540 13.95 8.23 -25.34
CA GLN A 540 14.24 9.61 -24.94
C GLN A 540 15.70 9.80 -24.47
N THR A 541 16.29 8.84 -23.76
CA THR A 541 17.71 8.92 -23.40
C THR A 541 18.61 8.87 -24.63
N LEU A 542 18.33 7.97 -25.60
CA LEU A 542 19.08 7.94 -26.86
C LEU A 542 18.95 9.24 -27.66
N LEU A 543 17.77 9.87 -27.64
CA LEU A 543 17.56 11.14 -28.34
C LEU A 543 18.26 12.32 -27.65
N ASP A 544 18.48 12.27 -26.32
CA ASP A 544 19.25 13.30 -25.62
C ASP A 544 20.71 13.34 -26.06
N ASP A 545 21.29 12.21 -26.49
CA ASP A 545 22.65 12.12 -27.05
C ASP A 545 22.75 12.67 -28.49
N GLU A 546 21.62 12.68 -29.20
CA GLU A 546 21.53 13.03 -30.64
C GLU A 546 20.83 14.40 -30.87
N GLY A 547 20.35 15.02 -29.79
CA GLY A 547 19.60 16.26 -29.79
C GLY A 547 20.46 17.49 -30.08
N SER A 548 19.80 18.54 -30.61
CA SER A 548 20.46 19.85 -30.81
C SER A 548 20.86 20.56 -29.51
N THR A 549 20.29 20.14 -28.38
CA THR A 549 20.63 20.58 -27.03
C THR A 549 20.75 19.33 -26.15
N PRO A 550 21.77 19.20 -25.28
CA PRO A 550 21.88 18.06 -24.38
C PRO A 550 20.73 18.02 -23.36
N ASN A 551 20.30 16.82 -22.96
CA ASN A 551 19.34 16.61 -21.85
C ASN A 551 17.99 17.30 -22.09
N LEU A 552 17.39 17.12 -23.28
CA LEU A 552 16.07 17.64 -23.62
C LEU A 552 14.96 16.96 -22.80
N PHE A 553 15.11 15.67 -22.52
CA PHE A 553 14.09 14.86 -21.85
C PHE A 553 14.46 14.48 -20.41
N VAL A 554 15.69 14.02 -20.22
CA VAL A 554 16.20 13.45 -18.97
C VAL A 554 17.00 14.49 -18.21
N GLN A 555 16.81 14.55 -16.89
CA GLN A 555 17.62 15.44 -16.05
C GLN A 555 19.00 14.81 -15.79
N PRO A 556 20.11 15.56 -15.84
CA PRO A 556 21.45 14.97 -15.91
C PRO A 556 21.96 14.31 -14.61
N GLN A 557 21.28 14.44 -13.47
CA GLN A 557 21.64 13.79 -12.21
C GLN A 557 20.84 12.48 -11.98
N TYR A 558 19.58 12.44 -12.39
CA TYR A 558 18.62 11.37 -12.04
C TYR A 558 17.70 11.01 -13.22
N ALA A 559 17.56 9.71 -13.50
CA ALA A 559 16.55 9.19 -14.43
C ALA A 559 15.18 9.01 -13.78
N ALA A 560 15.14 8.84 -12.45
CA ALA A 560 13.91 8.82 -11.67
C ALA A 560 14.18 9.41 -10.27
N PHE A 561 13.27 10.25 -9.80
CA PHE A 561 13.37 10.81 -8.45
C PHE A 561 11.98 10.92 -7.84
N SER A 562 11.62 9.93 -7.03
CA SER A 562 10.31 9.88 -6.41
C SER A 562 10.25 10.74 -5.16
N ALA A 563 9.28 11.65 -5.11
CA ALA A 563 9.01 12.50 -3.96
C ALA A 563 7.65 12.16 -3.35
N PHE A 564 7.59 12.05 -2.02
CA PHE A 564 6.30 12.15 -1.33
C PHE A 564 5.75 13.57 -1.51
N SER A 565 4.50 13.65 -1.97
CA SER A 565 3.78 14.91 -2.20
C SER A 565 2.33 14.79 -1.73
N THR A 566 1.74 15.89 -1.27
CA THR A 566 0.34 15.97 -0.81
C THR A 566 -0.59 16.43 -1.94
N VAL A 567 -0.57 15.70 -3.05
CA VAL A 567 -1.34 16.02 -4.27
C VAL A 567 -2.42 14.99 -4.58
N GLY A 568 -2.51 13.90 -3.81
CA GLY A 568 -3.47 12.82 -4.06
C GLY A 568 -4.90 13.17 -3.64
N ARG A 569 -5.86 12.47 -4.25
CA ARG A 569 -7.28 12.55 -3.87
C ARG A 569 -7.96 11.19 -3.88
N SER A 570 -9.02 11.08 -3.08
CA SER A 570 -9.93 9.94 -3.06
C SER A 570 -11.36 10.38 -2.81
N ASP A 571 -12.32 9.69 -3.42
CA ASP A 571 -13.76 9.87 -3.21
C ASP A 571 -14.43 8.52 -2.97
N TYR A 572 -15.25 8.43 -1.92
CA TYR A 572 -16.05 7.26 -1.58
C TYR A 572 -17.51 7.65 -1.40
N HIS A 573 -18.41 6.87 -1.99
CA HIS A 573 -19.85 6.99 -1.78
C HIS A 573 -20.44 5.60 -1.53
N GLY A 574 -21.19 5.46 -0.43
CA GLY A 574 -21.82 4.20 -0.03
C GLY A 574 -23.25 4.40 0.44
N GLY A 575 -24.17 3.59 -0.10
CA GLY A 575 -25.50 3.39 0.45
C GLY A 575 -25.56 2.08 1.24
N ASN A 576 -26.11 2.11 2.44
CA ASN A 576 -26.29 0.93 3.29
C ASN A 576 -27.78 0.76 3.65
N LEU A 577 -28.27 -0.47 3.51
CA LEU A 577 -29.60 -0.89 3.93
C LEU A 577 -29.45 -1.96 5.02
N SER A 578 -29.94 -1.68 6.22
CA SER A 578 -30.00 -2.63 7.33
C SER A 578 -31.45 -3.00 7.62
N VAL A 579 -31.72 -4.30 7.73
CA VAL A 579 -33.03 -4.84 8.08
C VAL A 579 -32.84 -5.79 9.26
N ARG A 580 -33.46 -5.45 10.39
CA ARG A 580 -33.39 -6.23 11.62
C ARG A 580 -34.77 -6.66 12.05
N GLN A 581 -34.91 -7.91 12.45
CA GLN A 581 -36.19 -8.44 12.90
C GLN A 581 -36.04 -9.39 14.06
N ARG A 582 -36.97 -9.28 15.00
CA ARG A 582 -37.14 -10.21 16.11
C ARG A 582 -38.60 -10.64 16.18
N LEU A 583 -38.91 -11.80 15.58
CA LEU A 583 -40.23 -12.42 15.62
C LEU A 583 -40.38 -13.23 16.92
N GLY A 584 -40.80 -12.55 17.98
CA GLY A 584 -41.00 -13.14 19.31
C GLY A 584 -39.69 -13.72 19.88
N ASN A 585 -39.76 -14.97 20.35
CA ASN A 585 -38.62 -15.72 20.89
C ASN A 585 -38.10 -16.81 19.94
N SER A 586 -38.63 -16.90 18.71
CA SER A 586 -38.35 -18.01 17.80
C SER A 586 -37.38 -17.65 16.69
N PHE A 587 -37.47 -16.47 16.10
CA PHE A 587 -36.65 -16.12 14.93
C PHE A 587 -36.11 -14.69 15.03
N THR A 588 -34.79 -14.57 14.88
CA THR A 588 -34.09 -13.29 14.78
C THR A 588 -33.27 -13.30 13.51
N PHE A 589 -33.34 -12.24 12.72
CA PHE A 589 -32.43 -12.02 11.59
C PHE A 589 -31.96 -10.58 11.50
N ASP A 590 -30.76 -10.42 10.96
CA ASP A 590 -30.15 -9.14 10.60
C ASP A 590 -29.59 -9.29 9.18
N LEU A 591 -29.91 -8.35 8.30
CA LEU A 591 -29.42 -8.26 6.93
C LEU A 591 -28.87 -6.85 6.72
N ASN A 592 -27.62 -6.77 6.28
CA ASN A 592 -26.97 -5.53 5.86
C ASN A 592 -26.56 -5.66 4.40
N TYR A 593 -26.92 -4.69 3.59
CA TYR A 593 -26.51 -4.57 2.20
C TYR A 593 -25.90 -3.21 1.95
N THR A 594 -24.65 -3.20 1.49
CA THR A 594 -23.93 -2.00 1.08
C THR A 594 -23.72 -2.00 -0.42
N PHE A 595 -24.07 -0.89 -1.06
CA PHE A 595 -23.69 -0.55 -2.43
C PHE A 595 -22.75 0.64 -2.40
N ALA A 596 -21.52 0.48 -2.88
CA ALA A 596 -20.50 1.50 -2.74
C ALA A 596 -19.64 1.68 -4.00
N LYS A 597 -18.97 2.83 -4.08
CA LYS A 597 -17.93 3.13 -5.06
C LYS A 597 -16.82 3.90 -4.36
N SER A 598 -15.59 3.40 -4.48
CA SER A 598 -14.35 4.04 -4.03
C SER A 598 -13.47 4.36 -5.24
N MET A 599 -12.95 5.58 -5.31
CA MET A 599 -12.01 6.03 -6.33
C MET A 599 -10.83 6.76 -5.69
N ASP A 600 -9.64 6.61 -6.26
CA ASP A 600 -8.42 7.31 -5.84
C ASP A 600 -7.38 7.41 -6.98
N ASP A 601 -6.38 8.27 -6.80
CA ASP A 601 -5.21 8.33 -7.70
C ASP A 601 -4.21 7.19 -7.43
N ALA A 602 -4.15 6.70 -6.19
CA ALA A 602 -3.30 5.58 -5.77
C ALA A 602 -3.85 4.94 -4.49
N SER A 603 -3.74 3.61 -4.35
CA SER A 603 -4.28 2.84 -3.20
C SER A 603 -3.15 2.24 -2.35
N GLY A 604 -2.28 3.11 -1.82
CA GLY A 604 -1.15 2.69 -1.00
C GLY A 604 -1.07 3.39 0.36
N LEU A 605 -0.25 2.81 1.24
CA LEU A 605 0.10 3.39 2.53
C LEU A 605 1.43 4.14 2.42
N GLN A 606 1.73 4.99 3.41
CA GLN A 606 3.06 5.62 3.54
C GLN A 606 4.20 4.59 3.67
N THR A 607 3.86 3.35 4.04
CA THR A 607 4.79 2.21 4.14
C THR A 607 4.95 1.43 2.85
N SER A 608 4.21 1.76 1.78
CA SER A 608 4.26 1.02 0.51
C SER A 608 5.58 1.18 -0.26
N GLY A 609 6.49 2.05 0.18
CA GLY A 609 7.74 2.37 -0.52
C GLY A 609 7.56 3.49 -1.56
N THR A 610 8.66 4.12 -1.97
CA THR A 610 8.63 5.35 -2.78
C THR A 610 8.23 5.13 -4.25
N TYR A 611 8.35 3.90 -4.75
CA TYR A 611 7.88 3.47 -6.07
C TYR A 611 6.85 2.33 -5.93
N GLY A 612 6.10 2.33 -4.83
CA GLY A 612 5.15 1.28 -4.49
C GLY A 612 3.70 1.56 -4.89
N SER A 613 2.75 0.96 -4.19
CA SER A 613 1.31 1.08 -4.49
C SER A 613 0.71 2.48 -4.33
N ALA A 614 1.45 3.43 -3.74
CA ALA A 614 1.07 4.83 -3.58
C ALA A 614 1.66 5.76 -4.66
N PHE A 615 2.11 5.23 -5.80
CA PHE A 615 2.82 5.98 -6.83
C PHE A 615 1.91 6.46 -7.97
N VAL A 616 2.04 7.74 -8.33
CA VAL A 616 1.44 8.36 -9.52
C VAL A 616 2.36 8.08 -10.70
N LEU A 617 1.87 7.29 -11.66
CA LEU A 617 2.70 6.74 -12.72
C LEU A 617 3.23 7.80 -13.70
N ASN A 618 2.35 8.72 -14.14
CA ASN A 618 2.75 9.89 -14.92
C ASN A 618 2.45 11.18 -14.13
N SER A 619 3.48 11.75 -13.49
CA SER A 619 3.34 13.02 -12.75
C SER A 619 2.82 14.17 -13.62
N LEU A 620 3.12 14.18 -14.93
CA LEU A 620 2.69 15.24 -15.85
C LEU A 620 1.19 15.13 -16.20
N ARG A 621 0.59 13.95 -16.01
CA ARG A 621 -0.82 13.65 -16.28
C ARG A 621 -1.45 12.88 -15.11
N GLN A 622 -1.28 13.39 -13.89
CA GLN A 622 -1.68 12.69 -12.65
C GLN A 622 -3.13 12.17 -12.67
N GLN A 623 -4.04 12.88 -13.33
CA GLN A 623 -5.46 12.53 -13.41
C GLN A 623 -5.72 11.21 -14.14
N ASP A 624 -4.79 10.76 -15.00
CA ASP A 624 -4.89 9.46 -15.68
C ASP A 624 -4.83 8.30 -14.68
N ASN A 625 -4.24 8.51 -13.50
CA ASN A 625 -4.21 7.52 -12.42
C ASN A 625 -5.49 7.46 -11.57
N TYR A 626 -6.43 8.41 -11.74
CA TYR A 626 -7.67 8.46 -10.95
C TYR A 626 -8.67 7.39 -11.41
N ALA A 627 -8.73 6.28 -10.68
CA ALA A 627 -9.50 5.09 -11.04
C ALA A 627 -10.25 4.54 -9.83
N LEU A 628 -10.86 3.35 -9.97
CA LEU A 628 -11.38 2.62 -8.81
C LEU A 628 -10.24 2.33 -7.83
N SER A 629 -10.49 2.40 -6.53
CA SER A 629 -9.50 2.00 -5.52
C SER A 629 -9.22 0.49 -5.58
N ASP A 630 -8.02 0.04 -5.22
CA ASP A 630 -7.64 -1.40 -5.16
C ASP A 630 -8.57 -2.20 -4.21
N PHE A 631 -9.25 -1.52 -3.29
CA PHE A 631 -10.19 -2.07 -2.32
C PHE A 631 -11.67 -1.70 -2.61
N ASP A 632 -12.02 -1.31 -3.84
CA ASP A 632 -13.42 -1.05 -4.23
C ASP A 632 -14.25 -2.34 -4.15
N VAL A 633 -15.21 -2.37 -3.23
CA VAL A 633 -16.21 -3.43 -3.15
C VAL A 633 -17.58 -2.85 -3.50
N ARG A 634 -18.04 -3.15 -4.72
CA ARG A 634 -19.29 -2.62 -5.27
C ARG A 634 -20.52 -3.03 -4.49
N HIS A 635 -20.63 -4.31 -4.16
CA HIS A 635 -21.74 -4.87 -3.41
C HIS A 635 -21.21 -5.71 -2.26
N ASN A 636 -21.78 -5.53 -1.07
CA ASN A 636 -21.47 -6.32 0.11
C ASN A 636 -22.75 -6.65 0.88
N VAL A 637 -22.99 -7.93 1.15
CA VAL A 637 -24.13 -8.47 1.88
C VAL A 637 -23.59 -9.25 3.08
N ASN A 638 -24.08 -8.89 4.26
CA ASN A 638 -23.88 -9.67 5.48
C ASN A 638 -25.25 -9.95 6.08
N ALA A 639 -25.58 -11.23 6.23
CA ALA A 639 -26.82 -11.66 6.84
C ALA A 639 -26.54 -12.69 7.92
N ASN A 640 -27.23 -12.59 9.05
CA ASN A 640 -27.21 -13.60 10.10
C ASN A 640 -28.61 -13.87 10.59
N ALA A 641 -28.90 -15.14 10.85
CA ALA A 641 -30.19 -15.59 11.33
C ALA A 641 -30.01 -16.64 12.43
N ILE A 642 -30.87 -16.56 13.44
CA ILE A 642 -31.01 -17.58 14.48
C ILE A 642 -32.48 -17.96 14.54
N TRP A 643 -32.74 -19.24 14.33
CA TRP A 643 -34.05 -19.84 14.43
C TRP A 643 -34.06 -20.86 15.57
N GLN A 644 -34.69 -20.49 16.69
CA GLN A 644 -35.11 -21.45 17.70
C GLN A 644 -36.33 -22.17 17.17
N MET A 645 -36.16 -23.46 16.87
CA MET A 645 -37.22 -24.24 16.24
C MET A 645 -38.46 -24.27 17.16
N PRO A 646 -39.66 -24.07 16.61
CA PRO A 646 -40.87 -23.87 17.41
C PRO A 646 -41.48 -25.16 17.95
N PHE A 647 -40.74 -26.27 17.97
CA PHE A 647 -41.20 -27.60 18.39
C PHE A 647 -40.69 -27.96 19.79
N GLY A 648 -41.52 -28.64 20.58
CA GLY A 648 -41.14 -29.20 21.88
C GLY A 648 -41.95 -28.66 23.06
N ARG A 649 -41.65 -29.15 24.26
CA ARG A 649 -42.27 -28.68 25.50
C ARG A 649 -42.07 -27.18 25.67
N ASN A 650 -43.14 -26.48 26.05
CA ASN A 650 -43.18 -25.03 26.22
C ASN A 650 -42.85 -24.23 24.95
N ARG A 651 -43.05 -24.82 23.76
CA ARG A 651 -42.93 -24.16 22.45
C ARG A 651 -44.28 -24.13 21.71
N ARG A 652 -44.33 -23.40 20.60
CA ARG A 652 -45.57 -23.12 19.85
C ARG A 652 -46.23 -24.38 19.29
N TYR A 653 -45.44 -25.32 18.80
CA TYR A 653 -45.90 -26.60 18.26
C TYR A 653 -45.40 -27.73 19.17
N LEU A 654 -46.19 -28.80 19.31
CA LEU A 654 -45.84 -29.97 20.11
C LEU A 654 -45.60 -29.65 21.61
N ASN A 655 -46.34 -28.68 22.16
CA ASN A 655 -46.17 -28.21 23.55
C ASN A 655 -46.32 -29.32 24.61
N GLY A 656 -47.20 -30.30 24.37
CA GLY A 656 -47.50 -31.37 25.33
C GLY A 656 -46.70 -32.67 25.16
N ILE A 657 -45.68 -32.71 24.30
CA ILE A 657 -45.00 -33.99 24.02
C ILE A 657 -44.29 -34.56 25.25
N ASN A 658 -44.26 -35.89 25.35
CA ASN A 658 -43.61 -36.57 26.47
C ASN A 658 -42.09 -36.31 26.49
N LYS A 659 -41.44 -36.60 27.62
CA LYS A 659 -40.01 -36.30 27.85
C LYS A 659 -39.07 -36.94 26.82
N TYR A 660 -39.40 -38.14 26.34
CA TYR A 660 -38.59 -38.87 25.36
C TYR A 660 -38.76 -38.29 23.95
N ALA A 661 -39.99 -37.99 23.54
CA ALA A 661 -40.28 -37.29 22.29
C ALA A 661 -39.67 -35.87 22.28
N ASN A 662 -39.67 -35.18 23.42
CA ASN A 662 -39.00 -33.88 23.57
C ASN A 662 -37.49 -33.96 23.44
N ALA A 663 -36.86 -35.02 23.97
CA ALA A 663 -35.43 -35.25 23.82
C ALA A 663 -35.03 -35.35 22.34
N ILE A 664 -35.91 -35.85 21.46
CA ILE A 664 -35.66 -35.96 20.02
C ILE A 664 -36.05 -34.67 19.29
N LEU A 665 -37.26 -34.16 19.51
CA LEU A 665 -37.86 -33.10 18.68
C LEU A 665 -37.72 -31.67 19.23
N GLY A 666 -37.49 -31.50 20.54
CA GLY A 666 -37.44 -30.19 21.20
C GLY A 666 -36.03 -29.61 21.36
N GLY A 667 -35.89 -28.30 21.61
CA GLY A 667 -34.60 -27.72 21.99
C GLY A 667 -33.57 -27.55 20.85
N TRP A 668 -33.99 -27.70 19.60
CA TRP A 668 -33.17 -27.40 18.42
C TRP A 668 -33.10 -25.90 18.13
N GLN A 669 -31.92 -25.45 17.75
CA GLN A 669 -31.66 -24.12 17.24
C GLN A 669 -30.79 -24.22 16.00
N LEU A 670 -31.18 -23.50 14.94
CA LEU A 670 -30.41 -23.35 13.72
C LEU A 670 -29.88 -21.93 13.62
N GLY A 671 -28.58 -21.77 13.48
CA GLY A 671 -27.92 -20.50 13.19
C GLY A 671 -27.29 -20.51 11.80
N GLY A 672 -27.26 -19.35 11.15
CA GLY A 672 -26.60 -19.16 9.87
C GLY A 672 -25.99 -17.78 9.74
N ILE A 673 -24.83 -17.71 9.11
CA ILE A 673 -24.15 -16.47 8.71
C ILE A 673 -23.86 -16.58 7.21
N TYR A 674 -24.41 -15.66 6.44
CA TYR A 674 -24.17 -15.54 5.01
C TYR A 674 -23.39 -14.25 4.74
N ARG A 675 -22.32 -14.38 3.95
CA ARG A 675 -21.51 -13.26 3.50
C ARG A 675 -21.37 -13.35 1.99
N TRP A 676 -21.63 -12.25 1.30
CA TRP A 676 -21.36 -12.15 -0.12
C TRP A 676 -20.82 -10.77 -0.48
N ASN A 677 -19.79 -10.72 -1.31
CA ASN A 677 -19.32 -9.48 -1.89
C ASN A 677 -18.79 -9.69 -3.30
N THR A 678 -18.81 -8.65 -4.11
CA THR A 678 -18.08 -8.61 -5.38
C THR A 678 -16.58 -8.70 -5.13
N GLY A 679 -15.83 -9.22 -6.11
CA GLY A 679 -14.35 -9.22 -6.06
C GLY A 679 -13.79 -7.81 -6.14
N ASN A 680 -12.54 -7.64 -5.70
CA ASN A 680 -11.88 -6.34 -5.80
C ASN A 680 -11.38 -6.11 -7.22
N PRO A 681 -11.18 -4.84 -7.61
CA PRO A 681 -10.46 -4.56 -8.84
C PRO A 681 -8.98 -4.90 -8.70
N PHE A 682 -8.32 -5.17 -9.81
CA PHE A 682 -6.87 -5.33 -9.89
C PHE A 682 -6.33 -4.80 -11.22
N ASN A 683 -5.02 -4.52 -11.26
CA ASN A 683 -4.41 -3.72 -12.34
C ASN A 683 -4.16 -4.47 -13.63
N ASN A 684 -3.38 -5.56 -13.62
CA ASN A 684 -2.91 -6.17 -14.87
C ASN A 684 -3.22 -7.67 -14.92
N LEU A 685 -3.93 -8.07 -15.98
CA LEU A 685 -4.09 -9.48 -16.36
C LEU A 685 -2.88 -10.01 -17.13
N ILE A 686 -2.19 -9.11 -17.83
CA ILE A 686 -1.04 -9.33 -18.72
C ILE A 686 -0.13 -8.12 -18.55
N ASP A 687 1.18 -8.32 -18.55
CA ASP A 687 2.16 -7.24 -18.65
C ASP A 687 2.66 -7.15 -20.10
N LEU A 688 2.51 -5.99 -20.74
CA LEU A 688 3.01 -5.75 -22.11
C LEU A 688 4.43 -5.12 -22.12
N SER A 689 5.12 -5.14 -20.98
CA SER A 689 6.49 -4.65 -20.79
C SER A 689 6.73 -3.21 -21.27
N GLY A 690 5.71 -2.34 -21.19
CA GLY A 690 5.76 -0.98 -21.74
C GLY A 690 6.27 0.06 -20.74
N TRP A 691 7.32 0.78 -21.08
CA TRP A 691 7.87 1.91 -20.31
C TRP A 691 7.50 3.22 -21.01
N ALA A 692 6.23 3.59 -20.90
CA ALA A 692 5.67 4.70 -21.68
C ALA A 692 5.81 6.08 -21.01
N THR A 693 6.09 6.12 -19.71
CA THR A 693 6.06 7.37 -18.93
C THR A 693 7.13 7.49 -17.83
N ASN A 694 7.59 6.37 -17.26
CA ASN A 694 8.48 6.37 -16.11
C ASN A 694 9.60 5.34 -16.28
N TRP A 695 10.81 5.69 -15.81
CA TRP A 695 12.02 4.87 -15.92
C TRP A 695 12.03 3.64 -15.00
N ASN A 696 11.35 3.72 -13.85
CA ASN A 696 11.40 2.70 -12.81
C ASN A 696 10.11 1.89 -12.66
N ILE A 697 8.97 2.41 -13.16
CA ILE A 697 7.69 1.69 -13.17
C ILE A 697 7.10 1.62 -14.58
N ARG A 698 6.68 0.42 -14.99
CA ARG A 698 6.00 0.18 -16.27
C ARG A 698 4.56 0.72 -16.26
N SER A 699 4.08 1.08 -17.45
CA SER A 699 2.68 1.44 -17.65
C SER A 699 1.75 0.22 -17.63
N ASN A 700 0.50 0.44 -17.20
CA ASN A 700 -0.54 -0.57 -17.31
C ASN A 700 -0.94 -0.76 -18.78
N VAL A 701 -1.66 -1.86 -19.06
CA VAL A 701 -2.24 -2.08 -20.38
C VAL A 701 -3.40 -1.11 -20.64
N VAL A 702 -3.66 -0.76 -21.90
CA VAL A 702 -4.84 0.04 -22.30
C VAL A 702 -5.85 -0.89 -22.96
N ARG A 703 -7.12 -0.82 -22.55
CA ARG A 703 -8.18 -1.57 -23.23
C ARG A 703 -8.63 -0.81 -24.48
N THR A 704 -8.65 -1.48 -25.63
CA THR A 704 -9.21 -0.93 -26.87
C THR A 704 -10.72 -1.18 -26.99
N ARG A 705 -11.25 -2.12 -26.21
CA ARG A 705 -12.68 -2.43 -26.06
C ARG A 705 -12.98 -3.03 -24.68
N PRO A 706 -14.24 -3.06 -24.21
CA PRO A 706 -14.59 -3.67 -22.93
C PRO A 706 -14.19 -5.15 -22.86
N ILE A 707 -13.51 -5.54 -21.78
CA ILE A 707 -13.10 -6.92 -21.50
C ILE A 707 -13.90 -7.45 -20.31
N GLN A 708 -14.57 -8.59 -20.47
CA GLN A 708 -15.22 -9.28 -19.35
C GLN A 708 -14.28 -10.34 -18.79
N THR A 709 -13.92 -10.22 -17.51
CA THR A 709 -13.24 -11.28 -16.77
C THR A 709 -14.26 -12.26 -16.21
N LYS A 710 -13.95 -13.55 -16.31
CA LYS A 710 -14.70 -14.62 -15.65
C LYS A 710 -13.70 -15.61 -15.10
N ILE A 711 -13.71 -15.86 -13.82
CA ILE A 711 -12.75 -16.79 -13.24
C ILE A 711 -13.22 -18.23 -13.43
N ASP A 712 -12.40 -19.04 -14.11
CA ASP A 712 -12.56 -20.49 -14.20
C ASP A 712 -11.85 -21.17 -13.04
N ARG A 713 -12.57 -22.03 -12.31
CA ARG A 713 -12.01 -22.71 -11.13
C ARG A 713 -11.19 -23.94 -11.46
N ASN A 714 -11.48 -24.60 -12.57
CA ASN A 714 -10.77 -25.82 -12.98
C ASN A 714 -9.39 -25.48 -13.52
N THR A 715 -9.30 -24.41 -14.34
CA THR A 715 -8.04 -23.94 -14.93
C THR A 715 -7.36 -22.84 -14.12
N ARG A 716 -8.02 -22.30 -13.08
CA ARG A 716 -7.54 -21.18 -12.25
C ARG A 716 -7.26 -19.90 -13.03
N THR A 717 -7.90 -19.72 -14.19
CA THR A 717 -7.66 -18.58 -15.09
C THR A 717 -8.72 -17.50 -14.92
N ALA A 718 -8.35 -16.24 -15.20
CA ALA A 718 -9.26 -15.09 -15.12
C ALA A 718 -10.20 -14.92 -16.34
N PHE A 719 -10.15 -15.84 -17.31
CA PHE A 719 -10.77 -15.71 -18.62
C PHE A 719 -11.75 -16.84 -18.98
N GLY A 720 -12.32 -17.57 -18.02
CA GLY A 720 -13.11 -18.81 -18.14
C GLY A 720 -14.23 -18.98 -19.17
N ASN A 721 -14.53 -18.00 -20.02
CA ASN A 721 -15.29 -18.23 -21.27
C ASN A 721 -14.37 -18.37 -22.51
N LEU A 722 -13.07 -18.19 -22.33
CA LEU A 722 -11.97 -18.35 -23.27
C LEU A 722 -11.21 -19.68 -23.02
N THR A 723 -11.80 -20.62 -22.28
CA THR A 723 -11.20 -21.90 -21.88
C THR A 723 -11.01 -22.88 -23.06
N PRO A 724 -9.95 -23.70 -23.08
CA PRO A 724 -8.56 -23.51 -22.62
C PRO A 724 -7.59 -23.43 -23.81
N ASN A 725 -6.50 -22.67 -23.69
CA ASN A 725 -5.29 -22.82 -24.51
C ASN A 725 -5.47 -22.78 -26.05
N THR A 726 -6.57 -22.25 -26.58
CA THR A 726 -6.66 -22.04 -28.03
C THR A 726 -6.02 -20.70 -28.37
N THR A 727 -5.20 -20.71 -29.40
CA THR A 727 -4.60 -19.52 -30.01
C THR A 727 -5.65 -18.42 -30.23
N GLU A 728 -6.90 -18.77 -30.55
CA GLU A 728 -7.99 -17.84 -30.82
C GLU A 728 -8.47 -17.04 -29.60
N ALA A 729 -8.53 -17.66 -28.42
CA ALA A 729 -8.86 -16.97 -27.18
C ALA A 729 -7.80 -15.94 -26.79
N ALA A 730 -6.52 -16.33 -26.89
CA ALA A 730 -5.39 -15.43 -26.68
C ALA A 730 -5.39 -14.29 -27.70
N LYS A 731 -5.62 -14.59 -28.99
CA LYS A 731 -5.78 -13.57 -30.06
C LYS A 731 -6.89 -12.57 -29.73
N ALA A 732 -8.05 -13.04 -29.28
CA ALA A 732 -9.17 -12.16 -28.96
C ALA A 732 -8.86 -11.22 -27.78
N LEU A 733 -8.14 -11.71 -26.77
CA LEU A 733 -7.69 -10.91 -25.64
C LEU A 733 -6.61 -9.89 -26.05
N ILE A 734 -5.55 -10.33 -26.74
CA ILE A 734 -4.49 -9.47 -27.29
C ILE A 734 -5.10 -8.38 -28.18
N ALA A 735 -6.08 -8.71 -29.02
CA ALA A 735 -6.76 -7.73 -29.87
C ALA A 735 -7.64 -6.73 -29.09
N SER A 736 -7.94 -7.00 -27.81
CA SER A 736 -8.74 -6.12 -26.95
C SER A 736 -7.91 -5.18 -26.08
N ILE A 737 -6.59 -5.32 -26.11
CA ILE A 737 -5.64 -4.53 -25.35
C ILE A 737 -4.59 -3.97 -26.29
N ARG A 738 -3.89 -2.95 -25.82
CA ARG A 738 -2.67 -2.45 -26.45
C ARG A 738 -1.70 -1.97 -25.38
N PRO A 739 -0.40 -1.89 -25.70
CA PRO A 739 0.54 -1.16 -24.88
C PRO A 739 0.10 0.30 -24.70
N ALA A 740 0.47 0.90 -23.58
CA ALA A 740 0.29 2.33 -23.39
C ALA A 740 1.09 3.10 -24.45
N ARG A 741 0.49 4.14 -25.03
CA ARG A 741 1.22 5.09 -25.87
C ARG A 741 2.17 5.91 -25.01
N PRO A 742 3.24 6.48 -25.57
CA PRO A 742 4.08 7.43 -24.83
C PRO A 742 3.21 8.52 -24.18
N GLY A 743 3.41 8.75 -22.88
CA GLY A 743 2.58 9.65 -22.08
C GLY A 743 1.34 9.02 -21.41
N GLU A 744 0.90 7.84 -21.82
CA GLU A 744 -0.22 7.14 -21.20
C GLU A 744 0.23 6.25 -20.02
N THR A 745 -0.55 6.25 -18.94
CA THR A 745 -0.33 5.41 -17.76
C THR A 745 -0.95 4.01 -17.88
N GLY A 746 -1.88 3.84 -18.82
CA GLY A 746 -2.69 2.63 -18.94
C GLY A 746 -3.95 2.62 -18.05
N ASP A 747 -4.80 1.62 -18.25
CA ASP A 747 -6.05 1.47 -17.53
C ASP A 747 -5.82 0.85 -16.14
N ARG A 748 -5.96 1.64 -15.07
CA ARG A 748 -5.83 1.18 -13.68
C ARG A 748 -7.15 0.55 -13.18
N ASN A 749 -7.07 -0.58 -12.46
CA ASN A 749 -8.19 -1.20 -11.73
C ASN A 749 -9.46 -1.45 -12.55
N VAL A 750 -9.27 -1.96 -13.77
CA VAL A 750 -10.34 -2.22 -14.73
C VAL A 750 -10.77 -3.68 -14.82
N PHE A 751 -10.03 -4.59 -14.17
CA PHE A 751 -10.34 -6.01 -14.09
C PHE A 751 -10.82 -6.36 -12.69
N PHE A 752 -11.72 -7.33 -12.56
CA PHE A 752 -12.33 -7.70 -11.28
C PHE A 752 -12.10 -9.15 -10.95
N GLY A 753 -11.73 -9.41 -9.70
CA GLY A 753 -11.54 -10.75 -9.18
C GLY A 753 -12.85 -11.47 -8.84
N SER A 754 -12.75 -12.58 -8.10
CA SER A 754 -13.91 -13.45 -7.87
C SER A 754 -14.83 -12.89 -6.79
N SER A 755 -16.14 -13.03 -6.96
CA SER A 755 -17.05 -12.80 -5.84
C SER A 755 -16.84 -13.82 -4.72
N TYR A 756 -16.84 -13.34 -3.49
CA TYR A 756 -16.83 -14.16 -2.28
C TYR A 756 -18.27 -14.46 -1.83
N SER A 757 -18.56 -15.68 -1.37
CA SER A 757 -19.95 -16.10 -1.02
C SER A 757 -20.02 -17.26 -0.02
N ALA A 758 -19.78 -16.99 1.26
CA ALA A 758 -19.75 -18.03 2.28
C ALA A 758 -21.09 -18.14 3.02
N LEU A 759 -21.53 -19.39 3.25
CA LEU A 759 -22.56 -19.73 4.22
C LEU A 759 -21.93 -20.60 5.30
N ASP A 760 -21.96 -20.11 6.53
CA ASP A 760 -21.59 -20.86 7.73
C ASP A 760 -22.86 -21.16 8.52
N MET A 761 -22.99 -22.39 9.02
CA MET A 761 -24.18 -22.82 9.77
C MET A 761 -23.79 -23.48 11.08
N ASN A 762 -24.63 -23.29 12.09
CA ASN A 762 -24.56 -24.06 13.34
C ASN A 762 -25.90 -24.69 13.64
N LEU A 763 -25.86 -25.94 14.09
CA LEU A 763 -27.00 -26.65 14.63
C LEU A 763 -26.71 -26.95 16.10
N VAL A 764 -27.56 -26.43 16.98
CA VAL A 764 -27.45 -26.61 18.43
C VAL A 764 -28.65 -27.39 18.93
N LYS A 765 -28.39 -28.36 19.79
CA LYS A 765 -29.41 -29.14 20.49
C LYS A 765 -29.18 -29.02 21.99
N ASN A 766 -30.20 -28.54 22.69
CA ASN A 766 -30.21 -28.47 24.15
C ASN A 766 -31.06 -29.61 24.73
N PHE A 767 -30.46 -30.40 25.62
CA PHE A 767 -31.10 -31.42 26.41
C PHE A 767 -31.19 -30.94 27.86
N THR A 768 -32.40 -30.92 28.42
CA THR A 768 -32.59 -30.88 29.87
C THR A 768 -32.49 -32.30 30.39
N MET A 769 -31.67 -32.53 31.42
CA MET A 769 -31.49 -33.88 31.94
C MET A 769 -32.75 -34.40 32.63
N PRO A 770 -33.05 -35.70 32.50
CA PRO A 770 -34.27 -36.28 33.07
C PRO A 770 -34.24 -36.35 34.60
N TRP A 771 -33.07 -36.23 35.24
CA TRP A 771 -32.89 -36.28 36.69
C TRP A 771 -32.79 -34.90 37.38
N ASN A 772 -32.43 -33.84 36.66
CA ASN A 772 -32.34 -32.48 37.22
C ASN A 772 -32.49 -31.42 36.12
N GLU A 773 -33.40 -30.46 36.31
CA GLU A 773 -33.67 -29.38 35.34
C GLU A 773 -32.57 -28.32 35.26
N ASN A 774 -31.73 -28.23 36.29
CA ASN A 774 -30.54 -27.37 36.30
C ASN A 774 -29.39 -27.97 35.48
N HIS A 775 -29.41 -29.29 35.24
CA HIS A 775 -28.39 -29.95 34.45
C HIS A 775 -28.77 -29.94 32.96
N LYS A 776 -27.90 -29.37 32.12
CA LYS A 776 -28.12 -29.22 30.68
C LYS A 776 -26.95 -29.77 29.89
N LEU A 777 -27.25 -30.52 28.84
CA LEU A 777 -26.27 -30.92 27.82
C LEU A 777 -26.59 -30.18 26.53
N GLU A 778 -25.58 -29.55 25.97
CA GLU A 778 -25.65 -28.85 24.71
C GLU A 778 -24.74 -29.55 23.71
N PHE A 779 -25.32 -30.06 22.64
CA PHE A 779 -24.58 -30.53 21.47
C PHE A 779 -24.56 -29.41 20.43
N ARG A 780 -23.37 -29.15 19.87
CA ARG A 780 -23.16 -28.21 18.78
C ARG A 780 -22.51 -28.90 17.60
N TRP A 781 -23.03 -28.61 16.41
CA TRP A 781 -22.42 -28.94 15.14
C TRP A 781 -22.28 -27.67 14.31
N GLU A 782 -21.06 -27.28 14.01
CA GLU A 782 -20.73 -26.10 13.23
C GLU A 782 -20.13 -26.52 11.89
N VAL A 783 -20.62 -25.95 10.80
CA VAL A 783 -20.15 -26.19 9.44
C VAL A 783 -19.77 -24.86 8.82
N PHE A 784 -18.47 -24.64 8.64
CA PHE A 784 -17.93 -23.49 7.94
C PHE A 784 -17.83 -23.80 6.45
N ASN A 785 -18.12 -22.82 5.59
CA ASN A 785 -18.17 -22.98 4.14
C ASN A 785 -19.04 -24.18 3.74
N VAL A 786 -20.33 -24.14 4.11
CA VAL A 786 -21.30 -25.23 3.90
C VAL A 786 -21.29 -25.72 2.45
N PHE A 787 -21.18 -24.83 1.47
CA PHE A 787 -21.15 -25.20 0.05
C PHE A 787 -19.79 -25.67 -0.46
N ASN A 788 -18.75 -25.67 0.39
CA ASN A 788 -17.37 -26.00 0.03
C ASN A 788 -16.88 -25.22 -1.21
N LYS A 789 -17.26 -23.93 -1.29
CA LYS A 789 -16.93 -23.09 -2.43
C LYS A 789 -15.48 -22.61 -2.29
N GLN A 790 -14.69 -22.79 -3.35
CA GLN A 790 -13.31 -22.33 -3.44
C GLN A 790 -13.27 -20.88 -3.96
N TYR A 791 -12.44 -20.05 -3.32
CA TYR A 791 -12.14 -18.68 -3.74
C TYR A 791 -10.66 -18.59 -4.04
N PHE A 792 -10.28 -17.74 -4.99
CA PHE A 792 -8.88 -17.48 -5.30
C PHE A 792 -8.41 -16.23 -4.59
N ASP A 793 -7.15 -16.24 -4.17
CA ASP A 793 -6.50 -15.06 -3.65
C ASP A 793 -6.10 -14.16 -4.82
N GLU A 794 -6.71 -12.99 -4.93
CA GLU A 794 -6.43 -12.02 -5.98
C GLU A 794 -4.96 -11.57 -5.97
N GLY A 795 -4.32 -11.52 -4.80
CA GLY A 795 -2.89 -11.21 -4.67
C GLY A 795 -1.95 -12.31 -5.15
N SER A 796 -2.47 -13.51 -5.42
CA SER A 796 -1.71 -14.66 -5.92
C SER A 796 -1.74 -14.78 -7.45
N PHE A 797 -2.36 -13.82 -8.14
CA PHE A 797 -2.48 -13.82 -9.58
C PHE A 797 -1.10 -13.60 -10.23
N SER A 798 -0.68 -14.57 -11.03
CA SER A 798 0.56 -14.54 -11.80
C SER A 798 0.25 -14.24 -13.27
N ALA A 799 0.78 -13.12 -13.77
CA ALA A 799 0.77 -12.77 -15.19
C ALA A 799 2.19 -12.88 -15.75
N GLN A 800 2.37 -13.45 -16.94
CA GLN A 800 3.64 -13.35 -17.66
C GLN A 800 3.74 -12.01 -18.39
N SER A 801 4.96 -11.47 -18.46
CA SER A 801 5.31 -10.37 -19.34
C SER A 801 5.40 -10.88 -20.78
N ILE A 802 4.74 -10.18 -21.69
CA ILE A 802 4.79 -10.42 -23.14
C ILE A 802 5.69 -9.37 -23.75
N THR A 803 6.54 -9.76 -24.69
CA THR A 803 7.44 -8.82 -25.35
C THR A 803 6.63 -7.96 -26.33
N PRO A 804 6.68 -6.62 -26.23
CA PRO A 804 5.97 -5.76 -27.17
C PRO A 804 6.59 -5.88 -28.58
N GLY A 805 5.78 -6.29 -29.55
CA GLY A 805 6.19 -6.42 -30.96
C GLY A 805 5.12 -7.10 -31.81
N LEU A 806 4.23 -6.29 -32.43
CA LEU A 806 3.09 -6.69 -33.29
C LEU A 806 2.11 -7.72 -32.65
N PRO A 807 0.90 -7.96 -33.21
CA PRO A 807 -0.07 -8.93 -32.67
C PRO A 807 0.37 -10.41 -32.76
N ALA A 808 1.66 -10.71 -32.90
CA ALA A 808 2.19 -12.00 -33.31
C ALA A 808 3.22 -12.58 -32.33
N SER A 809 2.77 -12.99 -31.16
CA SER A 809 3.24 -14.24 -30.55
C SER A 809 2.13 -14.85 -29.70
N THR A 810 1.08 -15.31 -30.36
CA THR A 810 0.14 -16.25 -29.72
C THR A 810 0.84 -17.53 -29.21
N SER A 811 2.10 -17.74 -29.63
CA SER A 811 3.05 -18.73 -29.10
C SER A 811 3.63 -18.39 -27.71
N GLU A 812 3.56 -17.14 -27.23
CA GLU A 812 3.95 -16.76 -25.86
C GLU A 812 2.86 -17.09 -24.83
N PHE A 813 1.59 -17.22 -25.25
CA PHE A 813 0.53 -17.72 -24.40
C PHE A 813 0.60 -19.24 -24.27
N THR A 814 1.31 -19.69 -23.25
CA THR A 814 1.35 -21.11 -22.84
C THR A 814 0.29 -21.42 -21.78
N GLU A 815 0.01 -22.70 -21.56
CA GLU A 815 -0.82 -23.15 -20.44
C GLU A 815 -0.18 -22.69 -19.11
N GLY A 816 -0.83 -21.77 -18.39
CA GLY A 816 -0.26 -21.14 -17.18
C GLY A 816 -0.21 -19.61 -17.16
N THR A 817 -0.41 -18.96 -18.31
CA THR A 817 -0.03 -17.53 -18.56
C THR A 817 -0.84 -16.46 -17.78
N ALA A 818 -1.88 -16.83 -17.03
CA ALA A 818 -2.73 -15.89 -16.28
C ALA A 818 -3.52 -16.64 -15.19
N GLN A 819 -2.82 -17.10 -14.15
CA GLN A 819 -3.40 -18.04 -13.17
C GLN A 819 -3.29 -17.55 -11.73
N PHE A 820 -4.30 -17.90 -10.93
CA PHE A 820 -4.23 -17.78 -9.48
C PHE A 820 -3.43 -18.95 -8.90
N THR A 821 -2.43 -18.63 -8.09
CA THR A 821 -1.53 -19.61 -7.47
C THR A 821 -1.94 -20.02 -6.06
N ALA A 822 -2.84 -19.27 -5.42
CA ALA A 822 -3.36 -19.55 -4.09
C ALA A 822 -4.89 -19.40 -3.98
N ILE A 823 -5.45 -20.02 -2.94
CA ILE A 823 -6.86 -19.91 -2.57
C ILE A 823 -7.04 -18.97 -1.39
N GLN A 824 -8.18 -18.26 -1.37
CA GLN A 824 -8.61 -17.48 -0.22
C GLN A 824 -9.53 -18.32 0.66
N GLY A 825 -9.28 -18.31 1.97
CA GLY A 825 -10.09 -19.01 2.97
C GLY A 825 -9.76 -20.50 3.11
N ALA A 826 -10.72 -21.26 3.63
CA ALA A 826 -10.57 -22.68 3.91
C ALA A 826 -11.65 -23.52 3.21
N PRO A 827 -11.37 -24.82 2.91
CA PRO A 827 -12.41 -25.76 2.50
C PRO A 827 -13.45 -25.94 3.64
N ARG A 828 -14.52 -26.67 3.36
CA ARG A 828 -15.53 -27.00 4.37
C ARG A 828 -14.87 -27.59 5.61
N ARG A 829 -15.13 -26.98 6.77
CA ARG A 829 -14.67 -27.48 8.07
C ARG A 829 -15.87 -27.75 8.94
N MET A 830 -15.90 -28.93 9.56
CA MET A 830 -16.94 -29.32 10.52
C MET A 830 -16.33 -29.42 11.90
N GLN A 831 -17.03 -28.90 12.91
CA GLN A 831 -16.63 -28.98 14.30
C GLN A 831 -17.81 -29.44 15.14
N PHE A 832 -17.51 -30.25 16.16
CA PHE A 832 -18.49 -30.79 17.08
C PHE A 832 -18.09 -30.38 18.49
N GLY A 833 -19.07 -29.95 19.28
CA GLY A 833 -18.86 -29.54 20.67
C GLY A 833 -19.92 -30.14 21.57
N LEU A 834 -19.52 -30.60 22.74
CA LEU A 834 -20.41 -31.04 23.78
C LEU A 834 -20.12 -30.23 25.05
N ARG A 835 -21.15 -29.57 25.59
CA ARG A 835 -21.04 -28.81 26.85
C ARG A 835 -22.07 -29.33 27.83
N TYR A 836 -21.61 -29.69 29.02
CA TYR A 836 -22.46 -30.02 30.14
C TYR A 836 -22.39 -28.91 31.19
N SER A 837 -23.54 -28.40 31.60
CA SER A 837 -23.68 -27.38 32.65
C SER A 837 -24.44 -27.99 33.83
N PHE A 838 -23.94 -27.79 35.05
CA PHE A 838 -24.54 -28.26 36.30
C PHE A 838 -24.98 -27.10 37.19
#